data_AF-A0A397DNF9-F1
#
_entry.id   AF-A0A397DNF9-F1
#
_cell.length_a   1.000
_cell.length_b   1.000
_cell.length_c   1.000
_cell.angle_alpha   90.00
_cell.angle_beta   90.00
_cell.angle_gamma   90.00
#
_symmetry.space_group_name_H-M   'P 1'
#
loop_
_entity.id
_entity.type
_entity.pdbx_description
1 polymer ?
#
loop_
_entity_poly.entity_id
_entity_poly.type
_entity_poly.pdbx_seq_one_letter_code
_entity_poly.pdbx_strand_id
1 'polypeptide(L)'
;MTRVTVGNATEPAATAPRRPRWVAFGGLAYLVVSLVSSALYLVRIHPSLTNDYWWPDFNSTGVQTFLGDVYNLHLSQSQRGTFPLFDSDSSVYSTKSYANNDTRIEWSASYGRQLLLDEIPLAMAVNGLRKLNLEVNLMMVAPYCWLDINRTFAMAHTFKRQRRCEATKQSNAGLYMETVTRNCAANSMYTTTQRQEINGTIFSTLRLTKEGQWWIQAMENHQELLPVDDEVAYWTSRGLTRWKTPMQNLNQDGIDDSIAIRNALGYEQTMHIKKLSTFGRSVGRWTTLAAYDGIWNDLYICHSIGASVLLDANNSLPNLGIDWDYDVYYPPNTVGANLVRQTIGPFLSIDVEWVGVPPILQAFHRAFQKQVAVVYNEDNKARLRVTYVDPIPASWRGSPYTLYYGGNPMCPFGEGQPYIQPSFGFYDDCTSQVRHSLRLTPEAALFAMHIMTPLGADKVLTSCQLCTNDTSDACASYLLDIQHNIHLDTEVASLELLQAARALDIAFIQLASDNGSSFVLSQPMVPSDTSDPWTMFGWVMMYDWLQGDREAYNFEGDHGNVTLLTQPHPVKFSMVANPTELRSHACKYIWYISVYVTFLLTGVGALIVLYALVYRFQFDGTHLLQFNRVAGAVWIGRPMLFLRGMTALVVLSTVPVTFVQSGGLSTLQWAPRSIVESCLLAGEGTWLTYVLQDIFSPMTHHAGWFVPTSSCVVWGVLLVLDQSRGLDVTSVIHPTCVLGQLGAQITCDSGVVEIGSSARFKLLWAICAVVPVTLWLVAWLLRTWKHTTPIVFCGNQVLAPAAATSYLHVDDGEKLEPVASVMCGLLHLPHDIAFDIKLWRKFRRTKFTSIMVENPPLLPSVPYKAVPVSNATSRLFGFACLGLVYMVGTVVASYTYLVVTQSTMTNDVWWASFNATGHQTFLTNWFSNQLLLSPALDATHIDQLQYGDVVNTYDSN
;
A
#
# COMPACT_ATOMS: atom_id res chain seq x y z
N MET A 1 90.86 -26.12 -54.70
CA MET A 1 90.29 -24.91 -55.35
C MET A 1 88.81 -25.20 -55.53
N THR A 2 87.83 -24.44 -55.04
CA THR A 2 87.77 -22.99 -54.77
C THR A 2 86.65 -22.76 -53.75
N ARG A 3 86.88 -21.86 -52.79
CA ARG A 3 85.90 -21.31 -51.84
C ARG A 3 84.76 -20.62 -52.59
N VAL A 4 83.52 -20.85 -52.16
CA VAL A 4 82.39 -19.93 -52.39
C VAL A 4 81.82 -19.57 -51.02
N THR A 5 81.90 -18.28 -50.71
CA THR A 5 81.42 -17.61 -49.51
C THR A 5 79.91 -17.36 -49.59
N VAL A 6 79.16 -17.81 -48.59
CA VAL A 6 77.76 -17.38 -48.35
C VAL A 6 77.82 -16.13 -47.48
N GLY A 7 77.39 -14.99 -48.03
CA GLY A 7 77.28 -13.73 -47.29
C GLY A 7 76.11 -13.76 -46.33
N ASN A 8 76.38 -13.51 -45.05
CA ASN A 8 75.38 -13.14 -44.06
C ASN A 8 74.90 -11.72 -44.35
N ALA A 9 73.71 -11.59 -44.94
CA ALA A 9 72.95 -10.35 -44.93
C ALA A 9 72.27 -10.23 -43.56
N THR A 10 72.86 -9.45 -42.66
CA THR A 10 72.17 -8.94 -41.48
C THR A 10 71.16 -7.89 -41.94
N GLU A 11 69.87 -8.24 -41.96
CA GLU A 11 68.80 -7.25 -42.04
C GLU A 11 68.88 -6.32 -40.81
N PRO A 12 68.82 -4.99 -41.00
CA PRO A 12 68.78 -4.05 -39.89
C PRO A 12 67.48 -4.23 -39.12
N ALA A 13 67.59 -4.43 -37.80
CA ALA A 13 66.46 -4.42 -36.88
C ALA A 13 65.71 -3.09 -37.03
N ALA A 14 64.50 -3.13 -37.60
CA ALA A 14 63.59 -2.00 -37.62
C ALA A 14 63.37 -1.52 -36.18
N THR A 15 63.91 -0.35 -35.86
CA THR A 15 63.62 0.34 -34.61
C THR A 15 62.13 0.63 -34.56
N ALA A 16 61.41 -0.06 -33.68
CA ALA A 16 59.99 0.18 -33.44
C ALA A 16 59.76 1.68 -33.14
N PRO A 17 58.77 2.34 -33.77
CA PRO A 17 58.52 3.75 -33.55
C PRO A 17 58.25 3.99 -32.05
N ARG A 18 58.98 4.94 -31.45
CA ARG A 18 58.71 5.39 -30.07
C ARG A 18 57.34 6.07 -30.05
N ARG A 19 56.30 5.31 -29.73
CA ARG A 19 54.95 5.83 -29.53
C ARG A 19 54.95 6.87 -28.40
N PRO A 20 54.26 8.01 -28.58
CA PRO A 20 54.31 9.08 -27.60
C PRO A 20 53.66 8.67 -26.28
N ARG A 21 54.39 8.81 -25.17
CA ARG A 21 53.94 8.45 -23.81
C ARG A 21 52.64 9.17 -23.39
N TRP A 22 52.34 10.35 -23.95
CA TRP A 22 51.13 11.11 -23.61
C TRP A 22 49.84 10.36 -24.00
N VAL A 23 49.86 9.55 -25.06
CA VAL A 23 48.70 8.73 -25.46
C VAL A 23 48.43 7.63 -24.43
N ALA A 24 49.48 6.97 -23.94
CA ALA A 24 49.38 5.98 -22.86
C ALA A 24 48.84 6.60 -21.56
N PHE A 25 49.31 7.80 -21.19
CA PHE A 25 48.79 8.52 -20.02
C PHE A 25 47.33 8.94 -20.20
N GLY A 26 46.91 9.39 -21.39
CA GLY A 26 45.52 9.71 -21.68
C GLY A 26 44.58 8.50 -21.58
N GLY A 27 45.01 7.35 -22.12
CA GLY A 27 44.27 6.09 -21.98
C GLY A 27 44.16 5.61 -20.53
N LEU A 28 45.24 5.75 -19.74
CA LEU A 28 45.22 5.42 -18.31
C LEU A 28 44.34 6.37 -17.51
N ALA A 29 44.35 7.67 -17.83
CA ALA A 29 43.47 8.65 -17.20
C ALA A 29 41.99 8.31 -17.47
N TYR A 30 41.64 7.97 -18.71
CA TYR A 30 40.29 7.49 -19.05
C TYR A 30 39.92 6.24 -18.26
N LEU A 31 40.82 5.24 -18.19
CA LEU A 31 40.59 4.02 -17.43
C LEU A 31 40.31 4.33 -15.96
N VAL A 32 41.15 5.16 -15.32
CA VAL A 32 40.97 5.55 -13.91
C VAL A 32 39.63 6.27 -13.71
N VAL A 33 39.29 7.24 -14.57
CA VAL A 33 38.01 7.94 -14.49
C VAL A 33 36.84 6.98 -14.65
N SER A 34 36.89 6.06 -15.62
CA SER A 34 35.84 5.07 -15.85
C SER A 34 35.65 4.13 -14.66
N LEU A 35 36.74 3.70 -14.01
CA LEU A 35 36.69 2.84 -12.82
C LEU A 35 36.16 3.59 -11.60
N VAL A 36 36.60 4.83 -11.40
CA VAL A 36 36.10 5.71 -10.33
C VAL A 36 34.61 5.99 -10.53
N SER A 37 34.18 6.29 -11.76
CA SER A 37 32.76 6.42 -12.09
C SER A 37 31.99 5.15 -11.78
N SER A 38 32.47 3.97 -12.20
CA SER A 38 31.81 2.69 -11.89
C SER A 38 31.66 2.44 -10.38
N ALA A 39 32.63 2.89 -9.56
CA ALA A 39 32.58 2.80 -8.11
C ALA A 39 31.64 3.85 -7.48
N LEU A 40 31.69 5.09 -7.94
CA LEU A 40 30.77 6.16 -7.51
C LEU A 40 29.31 5.80 -7.84
N TYR A 41 29.07 5.10 -8.95
CA TYR A 41 27.73 4.64 -9.32
C TYR A 41 27.17 3.70 -8.27
N LEU A 42 27.97 2.74 -7.77
CA LEU A 42 27.54 1.85 -6.69
C LEU A 42 27.10 2.63 -5.46
N VAL A 43 27.85 3.66 -5.07
CA VAL A 43 27.49 4.50 -3.92
C VAL A 43 26.17 5.24 -4.17
N ARG A 44 25.93 5.72 -5.40
CA ARG A 44 24.71 6.46 -5.75
C ARG A 44 23.47 5.61 -5.93
N ILE A 45 23.61 4.39 -6.46
CA ILE A 45 22.46 3.51 -6.69
C ILE A 45 22.08 2.67 -5.46
N HIS A 46 23.00 2.49 -4.50
CA HIS A 46 22.74 1.69 -3.30
C HIS A 46 21.44 2.08 -2.58
N PRO A 47 21.15 3.37 -2.28
CA PRO A 47 19.90 3.75 -1.62
C PRO A 47 18.66 3.29 -2.36
N SER A 48 18.64 3.40 -3.69
CA SER A 48 17.53 2.93 -4.54
C SER A 48 17.36 1.41 -4.53
N LEU A 49 18.43 0.63 -4.27
CA LEU A 49 18.40 -0.84 -4.28
C LEU A 49 18.18 -1.46 -2.89
N THR A 50 17.91 -0.65 -1.87
CA THR A 50 17.62 -1.17 -0.52
C THR A 50 16.27 -1.88 -0.42
N ASN A 51 15.34 -1.59 -1.33
CA ASN A 51 13.99 -2.13 -1.39
C ASN A 51 13.53 -2.32 -2.84
N ASP A 52 12.52 -3.16 -3.04
CA ASP A 52 12.00 -3.53 -4.36
C ASP A 52 11.07 -2.45 -4.99
N TYR A 53 10.81 -1.34 -4.27
CA TYR A 53 10.14 -0.16 -4.83
C TYR A 53 11.07 0.72 -5.67
N TRP A 54 12.39 0.52 -5.58
CA TRP A 54 13.40 1.40 -6.18
C TRP A 54 13.41 2.81 -5.59
N TRP A 55 12.85 2.96 -4.38
CA TRP A 55 12.67 4.24 -3.71
C TRP A 55 13.79 4.45 -2.68
N PRO A 56 14.69 5.44 -2.88
CA PRO A 56 15.75 5.76 -1.91
C PRO A 56 15.23 6.00 -0.50
N ASP A 57 15.92 5.46 0.50
CA ASP A 57 15.68 5.71 1.93
C ASP A 57 14.25 5.35 2.42
N PHE A 58 13.51 4.55 1.63
CA PHE A 58 12.20 4.05 2.03
C PHE A 58 12.36 3.02 3.15
N ASN A 59 11.88 3.38 4.34
CA ASN A 59 11.93 2.56 5.54
C ASN A 59 10.53 2.40 6.16
N SER A 60 10.36 1.37 6.97
CA SER A 60 9.08 1.09 7.62
C SER A 60 8.71 2.15 8.67
N THR A 61 9.70 2.66 9.42
CA THR A 61 9.47 3.62 10.52
C THR A 61 9.44 5.09 10.07
N GLY A 62 9.66 5.40 8.80
CA GLY A 62 9.65 6.78 8.31
C GLY A 62 8.67 6.94 7.17
N VAL A 63 9.12 6.65 5.95
CA VAL A 63 8.33 6.92 4.74
C VAL A 63 7.06 6.05 4.69
N GLN A 64 7.13 4.77 5.05
CA GLN A 64 5.96 3.89 5.04
C GLN A 64 4.89 4.35 6.04
N THR A 65 5.29 4.72 7.26
CA THR A 65 4.37 5.22 8.27
C THR A 65 3.80 6.59 7.90
N PHE A 66 4.62 7.48 7.35
CA PHE A 66 4.19 8.77 6.82
C PHE A 66 3.13 8.62 5.72
N LEU A 67 3.37 7.74 4.73
CA LEU A 67 2.40 7.48 3.67
C LEU A 67 1.08 6.95 4.21
N GLY A 68 1.13 6.02 5.18
CA GLY A 68 -0.06 5.50 5.84
C GLY A 68 -0.89 6.61 6.51
N ASP A 69 -0.25 7.47 7.29
CA ASP A 69 -0.91 8.58 7.98
C ASP A 69 -1.51 9.61 6.99
N VAL A 70 -0.78 9.96 5.93
CA VAL A 70 -1.25 10.87 4.88
C VAL A 70 -2.48 10.32 4.17
N TYR A 71 -2.42 9.05 3.73
CA TYR A 71 -3.59 8.42 3.09
C TYR A 71 -4.76 8.32 4.06
N ASN A 72 -4.53 7.95 5.32
CA ASN A 72 -5.58 7.88 6.34
C ASN A 72 -6.26 9.24 6.57
N LEU A 73 -5.49 10.33 6.57
CA LEU A 73 -6.01 11.69 6.68
C LEU A 73 -6.89 12.09 5.48
N HIS A 74 -6.43 11.83 4.26
CA HIS A 74 -7.21 12.16 3.06
C HIS A 74 -8.44 11.27 2.89
N LEU A 75 -8.37 10.01 3.30
CA LEU A 75 -9.48 9.07 3.30
C LEU A 75 -10.57 9.46 4.29
N SER A 76 -10.21 9.90 5.51
CA SER A 76 -11.21 10.37 6.49
C SER A 76 -11.93 11.64 6.01
N GLN A 77 -11.26 12.45 5.17
CA GLN A 77 -11.87 13.60 4.51
C GLN A 77 -12.70 13.22 3.28
N SER A 78 -12.80 11.95 2.88
CA SER A 78 -13.44 11.44 1.65
C SER A 78 -12.91 12.06 0.36
N GLN A 79 -11.61 12.38 0.31
CA GLN A 79 -10.96 12.85 -0.91
C GLN A 79 -10.86 11.71 -1.94
N ARG A 80 -11.06 12.04 -3.23
CA ARG A 80 -10.92 11.11 -4.35
C ARG A 80 -10.14 11.77 -5.49
N GLY A 81 -9.45 10.95 -6.27
CA GLY A 81 -8.69 11.38 -7.44
C GLY A 81 -7.21 11.63 -7.15
N THR A 82 -6.56 12.36 -8.05
CA THR A 82 -5.12 12.64 -8.01
C THR A 82 -4.80 13.71 -6.98
N PHE A 83 -3.69 13.56 -6.27
CA PHE A 83 -3.15 14.60 -5.41
C PHE A 83 -1.61 14.65 -5.52
N PRO A 84 -1.00 15.84 -5.40
CA PRO A 84 0.42 16.02 -5.69
C PRO A 84 1.26 15.73 -4.43
N LEU A 85 1.51 14.44 -4.17
CA LEU A 85 2.24 13.97 -2.97
C LEU A 85 3.67 14.54 -2.83
N PHE A 86 4.31 14.89 -3.95
CA PHE A 86 5.72 15.31 -4.01
C PHE A 86 5.93 16.82 -4.20
N ASP A 87 4.84 17.61 -4.17
CA ASP A 87 4.90 19.03 -4.50
C ASP A 87 5.70 19.85 -3.48
N SER A 88 6.45 20.83 -3.97
CA SER A 88 7.20 21.76 -3.12
C SER A 88 6.31 22.71 -2.32
N ASP A 89 5.07 22.93 -2.77
CA ASP A 89 4.11 23.86 -2.14
C ASP A 89 3.48 23.33 -0.84
N SER A 90 4.02 22.23 -0.28
CA SER A 90 3.70 21.72 1.08
C SER A 90 2.23 21.36 1.34
N SER A 91 1.43 21.16 0.28
CA SER A 91 -0.01 20.89 0.42
C SER A 91 -0.35 19.57 1.14
N VAL A 92 0.61 18.64 1.18
CA VAL A 92 0.51 17.35 1.87
C VAL A 92 1.56 17.29 2.96
N TYR A 93 1.11 17.22 4.21
CA TYR A 93 1.99 17.26 5.38
C TYR A 93 1.45 16.39 6.50
N SER A 94 2.33 16.08 7.44
CA SER A 94 1.97 15.52 8.74
C SER A 94 2.62 16.33 9.85
N THR A 95 1.87 16.63 10.91
CA THR A 95 2.39 17.33 12.11
C THR A 95 3.16 16.39 13.04
N LYS A 96 3.07 15.08 12.78
CA LYS A 96 3.76 14.03 13.52
C LYS A 96 5.22 13.92 13.10
N SER A 97 6.08 13.64 14.08
CA SER A 97 7.48 13.34 13.82
C SER A 97 7.66 11.87 13.45
N TYR A 98 8.42 11.62 12.38
CA TYR A 98 8.79 10.27 11.93
C TYR A 98 10.28 9.96 12.11
N ALA A 99 10.98 10.75 12.93
CA ALA A 99 12.40 10.55 13.20
C ALA A 99 12.68 9.39 14.16
N ASN A 100 11.66 8.90 14.89
CA ASN A 100 11.80 7.84 15.88
C ASN A 100 11.67 6.45 15.24
N ASN A 101 12.29 5.44 15.87
CA ASN A 101 12.22 4.06 15.40
C ASN A 101 10.93 3.30 15.77
N ASP A 102 10.01 3.93 16.52
CA ASP A 102 8.74 3.32 16.98
C ASP A 102 7.53 4.14 16.52
N THR A 103 7.61 4.68 15.32
CA THR A 103 6.47 5.35 14.69
C THR A 103 5.43 4.31 14.28
N ARG A 104 4.17 4.71 14.38
CA ARG A 104 3.02 3.86 14.02
C ARG A 104 2.20 4.53 12.95
N ILE A 105 1.47 3.77 12.15
CA ILE A 105 0.41 4.32 11.29
C ILE A 105 -0.83 4.48 12.16
N GLU A 106 -1.45 5.64 12.15
CA GLU A 106 -2.61 6.01 12.95
C GLU A 106 -3.83 6.30 12.06
N TRP A 107 -5.01 5.95 12.55
CA TRP A 107 -6.28 6.31 11.91
C TRP A 107 -7.39 6.47 12.95
N SER A 108 -8.50 7.09 12.52
CA SER A 108 -9.66 7.24 13.38
C SER A 108 -10.31 5.88 13.68
N ALA A 109 -10.68 5.67 14.94
CA ALA A 109 -11.46 4.52 15.38
C ALA A 109 -12.86 4.44 14.76
N SER A 110 -13.40 5.56 14.24
CA SER A 110 -14.71 5.60 13.57
C SER A 110 -14.67 5.21 12.10
N TYR A 111 -13.50 5.23 11.46
CA TYR A 111 -13.42 5.10 9.99
C TYR A 111 -14.00 3.78 9.46
N GLY A 112 -13.73 2.66 10.14
CA GLY A 112 -14.33 1.37 9.76
C GLY A 112 -15.86 1.38 9.85
N ARG A 113 -16.40 1.96 10.93
CA ARG A 113 -17.85 2.14 11.13
C ARG A 113 -18.47 3.09 10.13
N GLN A 114 -17.79 4.18 9.81
CA GLN A 114 -18.23 5.11 8.77
C GLN A 114 -18.47 4.36 7.45
N LEU A 115 -17.62 3.41 7.06
CA LEU A 115 -17.83 2.63 5.84
C LEU A 115 -18.90 1.53 5.99
N LEU A 116 -19.01 0.91 7.17
CA LEU A 116 -19.93 -0.21 7.43
C LEU A 116 -21.37 0.21 7.78
N LEU A 117 -21.57 1.43 8.28
CA LEU A 117 -22.86 1.96 8.73
C LEU A 117 -23.44 3.04 7.80
N ASP A 118 -22.67 3.47 6.80
CA ASP A 118 -23.18 4.32 5.71
C ASP A 118 -24.09 3.52 4.76
N GLU A 119 -24.67 4.18 3.75
CA GLU A 119 -25.54 3.52 2.79
C GLU A 119 -24.75 2.58 1.87
N ILE A 120 -24.85 1.27 2.14
CA ILE A 120 -24.15 0.22 1.40
C ILE A 120 -24.86 -0.02 0.06
N PRO A 121 -24.14 -0.07 -1.08
CA PRO A 121 -24.71 -0.47 -2.35
C PRO A 121 -25.32 -1.87 -2.29
N LEU A 122 -26.53 -2.05 -2.82
CA LEU A 122 -27.28 -3.32 -2.70
C LEU A 122 -26.49 -4.53 -3.24
N ALA A 123 -25.80 -4.39 -4.37
CA ALA A 123 -24.95 -5.47 -4.92
C ALA A 123 -23.82 -5.88 -3.96
N MET A 124 -23.27 -4.92 -3.21
CA MET A 124 -22.24 -5.20 -2.21
C MET A 124 -22.83 -5.92 -0.99
N ALA A 125 -24.03 -5.52 -0.54
CA ALA A 125 -24.76 -6.19 0.54
C ALA A 125 -25.12 -7.64 0.17
N VAL A 126 -25.67 -7.88 -1.03
CA VAL A 126 -25.98 -9.22 -1.55
C VAL A 126 -24.73 -10.11 -1.58
N ASN A 127 -23.62 -9.59 -2.12
CA ASN A 127 -22.35 -10.32 -2.11
C ASN A 127 -21.85 -10.62 -0.70
N GLY A 128 -22.01 -9.68 0.24
CA GLY A 128 -21.65 -9.87 1.65
C GLY A 128 -22.47 -10.98 2.33
N LEU A 129 -23.80 -10.97 2.14
CA LEU A 129 -24.70 -11.98 2.71
C LEU A 129 -24.36 -13.39 2.22
N ARG A 130 -24.07 -13.54 0.92
CA ARG A 130 -23.79 -14.84 0.28
C ARG A 130 -22.45 -15.46 0.67
N LYS A 131 -21.54 -14.70 1.30
CA LYS A 131 -20.26 -15.22 1.80
C LYS A 131 -20.42 -16.01 3.09
N LEU A 132 -21.52 -15.81 3.81
CA LEU A 132 -21.70 -16.30 5.17
C LEU A 132 -22.96 -17.17 5.27
N ASN A 133 -23.00 -18.00 6.30
CA ASN A 133 -24.19 -18.80 6.60
C ASN A 133 -25.26 -17.95 7.30
N LEU A 134 -26.47 -18.49 7.39
CA LEU A 134 -27.61 -17.81 8.00
C LEU A 134 -27.33 -17.42 9.46
N GLU A 135 -26.72 -18.33 10.25
CA GLU A 135 -26.40 -18.09 11.66
C GLU A 135 -25.56 -16.82 11.87
N VAL A 136 -24.48 -16.65 11.08
CA VAL A 136 -23.62 -15.47 11.18
C VAL A 136 -24.35 -14.22 10.67
N ASN A 137 -25.15 -14.31 9.61
CA ASN A 137 -25.92 -13.18 9.11
C ASN A 137 -27.00 -12.71 10.11
N LEU A 138 -27.57 -13.60 10.92
CA LEU A 138 -28.51 -13.23 11.98
C LEU A 138 -27.84 -12.46 13.13
N MET A 139 -26.51 -12.52 13.25
CA MET A 139 -25.74 -11.79 14.28
C MET A 139 -25.48 -10.32 13.92
N MET A 140 -26.05 -9.80 12.83
CA MET A 140 -25.93 -8.39 12.41
C MET A 140 -26.70 -7.40 13.31
N VAL A 141 -27.40 -7.88 14.35
CA VAL A 141 -28.15 -7.08 15.33
C VAL A 141 -29.17 -6.12 14.67
N ALA A 142 -29.74 -6.56 13.55
CA ALA A 142 -30.74 -5.79 12.80
C ALA A 142 -32.13 -5.94 13.45
N PRO A 143 -32.79 -4.84 13.87
CA PRO A 143 -34.13 -4.89 14.44
C PRO A 143 -35.14 -4.99 13.30
N TYR A 144 -35.39 -6.20 12.81
CA TYR A 144 -36.25 -6.43 11.65
C TYR A 144 -37.64 -5.82 11.85
N CYS A 145 -38.14 -5.15 10.81
CA CYS A 145 -39.49 -4.61 10.76
C CYS A 145 -40.44 -5.60 10.09
N TRP A 146 -39.93 -6.40 9.15
CA TRP A 146 -40.72 -7.36 8.38
C TRP A 146 -39.98 -8.67 8.18
N LEU A 147 -40.73 -9.77 8.18
CA LEU A 147 -40.22 -11.06 7.74
C LEU A 147 -40.02 -11.07 6.23
N ASP A 148 -41.00 -10.58 5.48
CA ASP A 148 -41.08 -10.69 4.02
C ASP A 148 -40.97 -9.35 3.30
N ILE A 149 -40.42 -9.36 2.08
CA ILE A 149 -40.28 -8.18 1.21
C ILE A 149 -41.65 -7.59 0.84
N ASN A 150 -42.71 -8.43 0.84
CA ASN A 150 -44.07 -7.98 0.59
C ASN A 150 -44.72 -7.29 1.81
N ARG A 151 -44.03 -7.27 2.97
CA ARG A 151 -44.47 -6.64 4.23
C ARG A 151 -45.79 -7.21 4.76
N THR A 152 -46.02 -8.50 4.53
CA THR A 152 -47.20 -9.23 4.99
C THR A 152 -47.10 -9.57 6.47
N PHE A 153 -45.90 -9.81 6.98
CA PHE A 153 -45.66 -10.19 8.37
C PHE A 153 -44.78 -9.17 9.10
N ALA A 154 -45.40 -8.41 9.99
CA ALA A 154 -44.72 -7.48 10.89
C ALA A 154 -43.88 -8.20 11.95
N MET A 155 -42.71 -7.66 12.30
CA MET A 155 -41.77 -8.24 13.27
C MET A 155 -41.29 -7.26 14.35
N ALA A 156 -41.67 -5.98 14.30
CA ALA A 156 -41.20 -5.03 15.30
C ALA A 156 -41.69 -5.38 16.72
N HIS A 157 -40.88 -5.08 17.73
CA HIS A 157 -41.21 -5.33 19.15
C HIS A 157 -42.47 -4.60 19.64
N THR A 158 -42.79 -3.43 19.09
CA THR A 158 -44.00 -2.67 19.43
C THR A 158 -44.80 -2.27 18.20
N PHE A 159 -46.12 -2.09 18.37
CA PHE A 159 -46.99 -1.54 17.33
C PHE A 159 -46.60 -0.11 16.92
N LYS A 160 -46.03 0.68 17.84
CA LYS A 160 -45.56 2.04 17.52
C LYS A 160 -44.31 1.99 16.64
N ARG A 161 -43.33 1.13 16.96
CA ARG A 161 -42.17 0.89 16.12
C ARG A 161 -42.57 0.37 14.74
N GLN A 162 -43.53 -0.55 14.65
CA GLN A 162 -44.03 -1.04 13.36
C GLN A 162 -44.58 0.10 12.48
N ARG A 163 -45.40 1.00 13.04
CA ARG A 163 -45.90 2.18 12.31
C ARG A 163 -44.77 3.12 11.88
N ARG A 164 -43.73 3.24 12.70
CA ARG A 164 -42.53 4.01 12.34
C ARG A 164 -41.78 3.37 11.17
N CYS A 165 -41.60 2.05 11.19
CA CYS A 165 -41.04 1.31 10.06
C CYS A 165 -41.83 1.58 8.76
N GLU A 166 -43.16 1.49 8.83
CA GLU A 166 -44.05 1.78 7.72
C GLU A 166 -43.94 3.22 7.24
N ALA A 167 -43.74 4.20 8.12
CA ALA A 167 -43.66 5.60 7.72
C ALA A 167 -42.33 5.95 7.02
N THR A 168 -41.19 5.46 7.50
CA THR A 168 -39.87 6.01 7.11
C THR A 168 -38.81 4.98 6.72
N LYS A 169 -39.03 3.68 6.95
CA LYS A 169 -37.98 2.66 6.83
C LYS A 169 -38.17 1.63 5.72
N GLN A 170 -39.28 1.71 4.96
CA GLN A 170 -39.61 0.74 3.90
C GLN A 170 -38.53 0.57 2.83
N SER A 171 -37.69 1.58 2.57
CA SER A 171 -36.67 1.53 1.53
C SER A 171 -35.38 0.80 1.96
N ASN A 172 -35.20 0.51 3.25
CA ASN A 172 -34.00 -0.14 3.78
C ASN A 172 -34.13 -1.67 3.75
N ALA A 173 -33.44 -2.32 2.81
CA ALA A 173 -33.40 -3.76 2.67
C ALA A 173 -32.92 -4.49 3.95
N GLY A 174 -32.04 -3.86 4.75
CA GLY A 174 -31.49 -4.45 5.97
C GLY A 174 -32.50 -4.71 7.10
N LEU A 175 -33.73 -4.19 6.97
CA LEU A 175 -34.81 -4.38 7.96
C LEU A 175 -35.81 -5.49 7.56
N TYR A 176 -35.49 -6.25 6.51
CA TYR A 176 -36.29 -7.33 5.98
C TYR A 176 -35.55 -8.66 6.15
N MET A 177 -36.07 -9.57 6.97
CA MET A 177 -35.42 -10.86 7.22
C MET A 177 -35.37 -11.75 5.95
N GLU A 178 -36.33 -11.60 5.04
CA GLU A 178 -36.35 -12.28 3.73
C GLU A 178 -35.12 -11.94 2.89
N THR A 179 -34.58 -10.72 2.97
CA THR A 179 -33.37 -10.35 2.20
C THR A 179 -32.15 -11.16 2.64
N VAL A 180 -32.06 -11.49 3.93
CA VAL A 180 -31.01 -12.34 4.51
C VAL A 180 -31.24 -13.80 4.15
N THR A 181 -32.45 -14.32 4.40
CA THR A 181 -32.76 -15.74 4.20
C THR A 181 -32.70 -16.17 2.74
N ARG A 182 -33.12 -15.31 1.79
CA ARG A 182 -32.98 -15.54 0.34
C ARG A 182 -31.54 -15.55 -0.18
N ASN A 183 -30.61 -14.96 0.56
CA ASN A 183 -29.21 -14.87 0.16
C ASN A 183 -28.32 -15.85 0.92
N CYS A 184 -28.94 -16.85 1.56
CA CYS A 184 -28.28 -18.00 2.16
C CYS A 184 -28.59 -19.27 1.35
N ALA A 185 -27.87 -20.36 1.61
CA ALA A 185 -28.10 -21.65 0.94
C ALA A 185 -29.55 -22.16 1.12
N ALA A 186 -30.02 -22.97 0.17
CA ALA A 186 -31.32 -23.61 0.26
C ALA A 186 -31.48 -24.36 1.60
N ASN A 187 -32.67 -24.30 2.20
CA ASN A 187 -32.98 -24.90 3.50
C ASN A 187 -32.15 -24.40 4.71
N SER A 188 -31.47 -23.27 4.60
CA SER A 188 -30.65 -22.72 5.71
C SER A 188 -31.42 -22.57 7.03
N MET A 189 -32.70 -22.20 6.97
CA MET A 189 -33.57 -22.10 8.15
C MET A 189 -33.82 -23.44 8.86
N TYR A 190 -33.65 -24.57 8.17
CA TYR A 190 -33.79 -25.92 8.72
C TYR A 190 -32.46 -26.51 9.21
N THR A 191 -31.33 -25.99 8.71
CA THR A 191 -29.99 -26.49 9.04
C THR A 191 -29.23 -25.62 10.03
N THR A 192 -29.67 -24.39 10.27
CA THR A 192 -29.06 -23.48 11.26
C THR A 192 -29.18 -24.01 12.69
N THR A 193 -28.34 -23.52 13.59
CA THR A 193 -28.37 -23.87 15.02
C THR A 193 -29.69 -23.44 15.68
N GLN A 194 -30.28 -22.32 15.24
CA GLN A 194 -31.57 -21.79 15.70
C GLN A 194 -32.82 -22.45 15.05
N ARG A 195 -32.69 -23.63 14.44
CA ARG A 195 -33.80 -24.26 13.69
C ARG A 195 -35.02 -24.55 14.55
N GLN A 196 -34.84 -24.85 15.85
CA GLN A 196 -35.96 -25.19 16.74
C GLN A 196 -36.75 -23.93 17.09
N GLU A 197 -36.04 -22.85 17.35
CA GLU A 197 -36.56 -21.53 17.67
C GLU A 197 -37.27 -20.93 16.45
N ILE A 198 -36.65 -20.98 15.26
CA ILE A 198 -37.29 -20.53 14.00
C ILE A 198 -38.58 -21.34 13.75
N ASN A 199 -38.53 -22.66 13.94
CA ASN A 199 -39.72 -23.48 13.74
C ASN A 199 -40.83 -23.18 14.76
N GLY A 200 -40.45 -22.93 16.02
CA GLY A 200 -41.38 -22.66 17.12
C GLY A 200 -41.98 -21.26 17.10
N THR A 201 -41.28 -20.25 16.58
CA THR A 201 -41.65 -18.84 16.70
C THR A 201 -42.07 -18.19 15.38
N ILE A 202 -41.57 -18.69 14.24
CA ILE A 202 -41.90 -18.19 12.89
C ILE A 202 -42.78 -19.21 12.17
N PHE A 203 -42.28 -20.42 11.90
CA PHE A 203 -43.01 -21.37 11.04
C PHE A 203 -44.32 -21.85 11.65
N SER A 204 -44.38 -22.06 12.97
CA SER A 204 -45.61 -22.44 13.68
C SER A 204 -46.75 -21.47 13.39
N THR A 205 -46.47 -20.15 13.45
CA THR A 205 -47.41 -19.07 13.18
C THR A 205 -47.75 -18.97 11.70
N LEU A 206 -46.74 -19.02 10.82
CA LEU A 206 -46.96 -18.90 9.37
C LEU A 206 -47.84 -20.02 8.82
N ARG A 207 -47.73 -21.24 9.35
CA ARG A 207 -48.58 -22.39 8.94
C ARG A 207 -50.06 -22.16 9.18
N LEU A 208 -50.44 -21.22 10.04
CA LEU A 208 -51.85 -20.89 10.35
C LEU A 208 -52.51 -20.04 9.26
N THR A 209 -51.72 -19.40 8.39
CA THR A 209 -52.23 -18.50 7.35
C THR A 209 -51.90 -19.02 5.96
N LYS A 210 -52.71 -18.63 4.95
CA LYS A 210 -52.48 -19.04 3.57
C LYS A 210 -51.22 -18.39 3.01
N GLU A 211 -51.04 -17.11 3.32
CA GLU A 211 -49.90 -16.30 2.93
C GLU A 211 -48.60 -16.86 3.54
N GLY A 212 -48.64 -17.30 4.80
CA GLY A 212 -47.47 -17.86 5.48
C GLY A 212 -47.07 -19.21 4.90
N GLN A 213 -48.03 -20.06 4.53
CA GLN A 213 -47.76 -21.31 3.82
C GLN A 213 -47.09 -21.06 2.45
N TRP A 214 -47.53 -20.04 1.71
CA TRP A 214 -46.89 -19.65 0.45
C TRP A 214 -45.46 -19.15 0.65
N TRP A 215 -45.21 -18.35 1.69
CA TRP A 215 -43.86 -17.87 1.98
C TRP A 215 -42.92 -19.03 2.36
N ILE A 216 -43.37 -19.96 3.22
CA ILE A 216 -42.60 -21.18 3.54
C ILE A 216 -42.27 -21.96 2.26
N GLN A 217 -43.27 -22.21 1.42
CA GLN A 217 -43.07 -22.93 0.17
C GLN A 217 -42.10 -22.20 -0.77
N ALA A 218 -42.14 -20.86 -0.81
CA ALA A 218 -41.20 -20.07 -1.60
C ALA A 218 -39.76 -20.20 -1.10
N MET A 219 -39.55 -20.22 0.23
CA MET A 219 -38.23 -20.42 0.83
C MET A 219 -37.71 -21.86 0.64
N GLU A 220 -38.59 -22.86 0.66
CA GLU A 220 -38.24 -24.28 0.41
C GLU A 220 -37.90 -24.56 -1.07
N ASN A 221 -38.62 -23.90 -1.99
CA ASN A 221 -38.38 -24.04 -3.43
C ASN A 221 -37.17 -23.24 -3.92
N HIS A 222 -36.58 -22.39 -3.08
CA HIS A 222 -35.42 -21.58 -3.41
C HIS A 222 -34.14 -22.44 -3.43
N GLN A 223 -33.93 -23.20 -4.50
CA GLN A 223 -32.78 -24.10 -4.66
C GLN A 223 -31.54 -23.42 -5.23
N GLU A 224 -31.71 -22.46 -6.15
CA GLU A 224 -30.62 -21.74 -6.80
C GLU A 224 -30.70 -20.23 -6.50
N LEU A 225 -29.58 -19.66 -6.06
CA LEU A 225 -29.44 -18.22 -5.85
C LEU A 225 -29.48 -17.50 -7.21
N LEU A 226 -30.30 -16.46 -7.31
CA LEU A 226 -30.30 -15.59 -8.50
C LEU A 226 -28.94 -14.93 -8.70
N PRO A 227 -28.53 -14.60 -9.94
CA PRO A 227 -27.42 -13.68 -10.16
C PRO A 227 -27.56 -12.40 -9.32
N VAL A 228 -26.44 -11.81 -8.91
CA VAL A 228 -26.45 -10.64 -7.99
C VAL A 228 -27.29 -9.49 -8.57
N ASP A 229 -27.14 -9.20 -9.85
CA ASP A 229 -27.88 -8.13 -10.51
C ASP A 229 -29.39 -8.38 -10.55
N ASP A 230 -29.81 -9.65 -10.73
CA ASP A 230 -31.23 -10.04 -10.75
C ASP A 230 -31.85 -9.98 -9.35
N GLU A 231 -31.10 -10.34 -8.30
CA GLU A 231 -31.56 -10.20 -6.92
C GLU A 231 -31.69 -8.72 -6.53
N VAL A 232 -30.74 -7.87 -6.95
CA VAL A 232 -30.83 -6.42 -6.76
C VAL A 232 -32.01 -5.83 -7.56
N ALA A 233 -32.25 -6.30 -8.78
CA ALA A 233 -33.42 -5.91 -9.56
C ALA A 233 -34.73 -6.32 -8.88
N TYR A 234 -34.77 -7.51 -8.28
CA TYR A 234 -35.91 -7.98 -7.49
C TYR A 234 -36.17 -7.06 -6.29
N TRP A 235 -35.14 -6.72 -5.50
CA TRP A 235 -35.25 -5.80 -4.36
C TRP A 235 -35.75 -4.42 -4.77
N THR A 236 -35.12 -3.83 -5.78
CA THR A 236 -35.45 -2.48 -6.27
C THR A 236 -36.84 -2.41 -6.87
N SER A 237 -37.30 -3.46 -7.56
CA SER A 237 -38.68 -3.55 -8.08
C SER A 237 -39.76 -3.52 -6.97
N ARG A 238 -39.38 -3.83 -5.73
CA ARG A 238 -40.24 -3.81 -4.54
C ARG A 238 -40.01 -2.59 -3.64
N GLY A 239 -39.25 -1.61 -4.13
CA GLY A 239 -39.03 -0.34 -3.42
C GLY A 239 -37.88 -0.37 -2.40
N LEU A 240 -37.10 -1.46 -2.35
CA LEU A 240 -35.88 -1.52 -1.53
C LEU A 240 -34.74 -0.86 -2.31
N THR A 241 -34.30 0.32 -1.88
CA THR A 241 -33.33 1.13 -2.63
C THR A 241 -32.00 1.31 -1.92
N ARG A 242 -31.92 1.00 -0.62
CA ARG A 242 -30.71 1.16 0.18
C ARG A 242 -30.52 0.01 1.17
N TRP A 243 -29.28 -0.18 1.60
CA TRP A 243 -28.94 -1.04 2.74
C TRP A 243 -28.25 -0.20 3.81
N LYS A 244 -28.80 -0.18 5.01
CA LYS A 244 -28.18 0.49 6.16
C LYS A 244 -28.30 -0.38 7.40
N THR A 245 -27.16 -0.65 8.02
CA THR A 245 -27.04 -1.48 9.22
C THR A 245 -27.19 -0.58 10.46
N PRO A 246 -27.92 -1.01 11.52
CA PRO A 246 -27.94 -0.28 12.78
C PRO A 246 -26.56 -0.32 13.46
N MET A 247 -26.31 0.65 14.33
CA MET A 247 -25.11 0.60 15.16
C MET A 247 -25.28 -0.37 16.33
N GLN A 248 -24.25 -1.17 16.57
CA GLN A 248 -24.14 -2.05 17.73
C GLN A 248 -22.73 -1.98 18.31
N ASN A 249 -22.56 -2.27 19.59
CA ASN A 249 -21.23 -2.30 20.23
C ASN A 249 -20.93 -3.60 21.01
N LEU A 250 -21.62 -4.70 20.71
CA LEU A 250 -21.27 -6.06 21.15
C LEU A 250 -19.93 -6.50 20.53
N ASN A 251 -19.76 -6.23 19.23
CA ASN A 251 -18.54 -6.53 18.49
C ASN A 251 -17.88 -5.23 18.03
N GLN A 252 -16.56 -5.21 18.04
CA GLN A 252 -15.76 -4.18 17.38
C GLN A 252 -15.72 -4.47 15.88
N ASP A 253 -16.00 -3.45 15.07
CA ASP A 253 -15.89 -3.54 13.63
C ASP A 253 -14.43 -3.61 13.17
N GLY A 254 -14.17 -4.46 12.19
CA GLY A 254 -12.88 -4.66 11.58
C GLY A 254 -12.74 -3.96 10.23
N ILE A 255 -11.51 -3.56 9.93
CA ILE A 255 -11.08 -2.95 8.69
C ILE A 255 -9.71 -3.47 8.28
N ASP A 256 -9.58 -3.82 7.01
CA ASP A 256 -8.30 -4.13 6.38
C ASP A 256 -8.14 -3.23 5.15
N ASP A 257 -7.21 -2.27 5.19
CA ASP A 257 -7.09 -1.24 4.16
C ASP A 257 -5.64 -1.13 3.69
N SER A 258 -5.43 -1.10 2.39
CA SER A 258 -4.11 -1.12 1.76
C SER A 258 -3.99 -0.10 0.64
N ILE A 259 -2.75 0.25 0.30
CA ILE A 259 -2.41 1.04 -0.89
C ILE A 259 -1.30 0.33 -1.66
N ALA A 260 -1.26 0.53 -2.98
CA ALA A 260 -0.20 0.01 -3.83
C ALA A 260 0.88 1.08 -4.11
N ILE A 261 2.15 0.67 -4.13
CA ILE A 261 3.25 1.50 -4.63
C ILE A 261 3.67 0.94 -5.99
N ARG A 262 3.58 1.78 -7.03
CA ARG A 262 3.90 1.42 -8.42
C ARG A 262 5.25 2.01 -8.82
N ASN A 263 6.20 1.12 -9.16
CA ASN A 263 7.53 1.51 -9.61
C ASN A 263 7.61 1.78 -11.13
N ALA A 264 8.78 2.22 -11.62
CA ALA A 264 8.98 2.53 -13.04
C ALA A 264 8.87 1.33 -14.00
N LEU A 265 8.97 0.09 -13.50
CA LEU A 265 8.73 -1.11 -14.29
C LEU A 265 7.23 -1.41 -14.47
N GLY A 266 6.36 -0.69 -13.76
CA GLY A 266 4.92 -0.96 -13.71
C GLY A 266 4.55 -2.09 -12.73
N TYR A 267 5.49 -2.52 -11.89
CA TYR A 267 5.22 -3.50 -10.84
C TYR A 267 4.64 -2.81 -9.61
N GLU A 268 3.60 -3.41 -9.04
CA GLU A 268 2.91 -2.91 -7.86
C GLU A 268 3.18 -3.83 -6.66
N GLN A 269 3.42 -3.22 -5.51
CA GLN A 269 3.38 -3.94 -4.24
C GLN A 269 2.53 -3.18 -3.25
N THR A 270 1.77 -3.94 -2.47
CA THR A 270 0.81 -3.44 -1.51
C THR A 270 1.45 -3.24 -0.14
N MET A 271 1.11 -2.15 0.53
CA MET A 271 1.37 -1.94 1.94
C MET A 271 0.05 -1.67 2.67
N HIS A 272 -0.10 -2.19 3.88
CA HIS A 272 -1.28 -1.91 4.70
C HIS A 272 -1.18 -0.51 5.32
N ILE A 273 -2.31 0.20 5.33
CA ILE A 273 -2.48 1.51 5.97
C ILE A 273 -3.44 1.46 7.17
N LYS A 274 -4.29 0.44 7.25
CA LYS A 274 -5.13 0.14 8.42
C LYS A 274 -5.28 -1.36 8.54
N LYS A 275 -5.20 -1.88 9.77
CA LYS A 275 -5.45 -3.28 10.04
C LYS A 275 -6.04 -3.47 11.43
N LEU A 276 -7.30 -3.88 11.46
CA LEU A 276 -8.02 -4.28 12.66
C LEU A 276 -9.02 -5.37 12.29
N SER A 277 -8.90 -6.55 12.91
CA SER A 277 -9.90 -7.60 12.73
C SER A 277 -11.09 -7.37 13.63
N THR A 278 -12.27 -7.85 13.22
CA THR A 278 -13.45 -7.92 14.10
C THR A 278 -13.17 -8.78 15.34
N PHE A 279 -13.64 -8.34 16.52
CA PHE A 279 -13.55 -9.11 17.77
C PHE A 279 -14.69 -8.74 18.73
N GLY A 280 -15.08 -9.67 19.61
CA GLY A 280 -16.11 -9.45 20.62
C GLY A 280 -15.63 -8.58 21.78
N ARG A 281 -16.42 -7.57 22.17
CA ARG A 281 -16.09 -6.61 23.26
C ARG A 281 -16.46 -7.09 24.66
N SER A 282 -17.03 -8.29 24.81
CA SER A 282 -17.70 -8.84 26.01
C SER A 282 -19.14 -8.35 26.20
N VAL A 283 -20.02 -9.25 26.63
CA VAL A 283 -21.45 -8.98 26.92
C VAL A 283 -21.61 -7.88 27.97
N GLY A 284 -20.72 -7.83 28.97
CA GLY A 284 -20.75 -6.77 30.00
C GLY A 284 -20.42 -5.37 29.49
N ARG A 285 -19.96 -5.22 28.25
CA ARG A 285 -19.67 -3.93 27.58
C ARG A 285 -20.61 -3.64 26.40
N TRP A 286 -21.65 -4.46 26.23
CA TRP A 286 -22.64 -4.29 25.17
C TRP A 286 -23.75 -3.34 25.64
N THR A 287 -23.49 -2.04 25.53
CA THR A 287 -24.45 -1.02 25.98
C THR A 287 -25.61 -0.85 25.01
N THR A 288 -25.40 -1.08 23.70
CA THR A 288 -26.49 -1.00 22.71
C THR A 288 -27.51 -2.14 22.83
N LEU A 289 -27.26 -3.13 23.71
CA LEU A 289 -28.26 -4.10 24.13
C LEU A 289 -29.55 -3.40 24.60
N ALA A 290 -29.42 -2.24 25.27
CA ALA A 290 -30.57 -1.47 25.73
C ALA A 290 -31.44 -0.95 24.57
N ALA A 291 -30.87 -0.75 23.38
CA ALA A 291 -31.61 -0.33 22.19
C ALA A 291 -32.29 -1.51 21.49
N TYR A 292 -31.54 -2.59 21.24
CA TYR A 292 -32.02 -3.85 20.67
C TYR A 292 -31.01 -4.97 20.95
N ASP A 293 -31.51 -6.15 21.30
CA ASP A 293 -30.73 -7.30 21.75
C ASP A 293 -30.56 -8.40 20.68
N GLY A 294 -30.99 -8.17 19.45
CA GLY A 294 -30.71 -9.06 18.33
C GLY A 294 -31.68 -10.23 18.17
N ILE A 295 -31.97 -10.57 16.92
CA ILE A 295 -33.00 -11.57 16.55
C ILE A 295 -32.78 -12.95 17.17
N TRP A 296 -31.53 -13.34 17.46
CA TRP A 296 -31.26 -14.63 18.08
C TRP A 296 -31.77 -14.69 19.53
N ASN A 297 -31.75 -13.56 20.25
CA ASN A 297 -32.35 -13.46 21.59
C ASN A 297 -33.87 -13.45 21.48
N ASP A 298 -34.45 -12.70 20.54
CA ASP A 298 -35.91 -12.69 20.30
C ASP A 298 -36.44 -14.10 20.04
N LEU A 299 -35.76 -14.85 19.16
CA LEU A 299 -36.07 -16.23 18.82
C LEU A 299 -36.01 -17.15 20.06
N TYR A 300 -34.95 -17.04 20.86
CA TYR A 300 -34.76 -17.84 22.07
C TYR A 300 -35.82 -17.54 23.14
N ILE A 301 -36.06 -16.25 23.43
CA ILE A 301 -37.03 -15.78 24.42
C ILE A 301 -38.43 -16.23 24.01
N CYS A 302 -38.86 -15.91 22.78
CA CYS A 302 -40.17 -16.29 22.29
C CYS A 302 -40.38 -17.81 22.29
N HIS A 303 -39.35 -18.58 21.90
CA HIS A 303 -39.43 -20.03 21.92
C HIS A 303 -39.67 -20.58 23.34
N SER A 304 -38.95 -20.05 24.34
CA SER A 304 -39.03 -20.50 25.74
C SER A 304 -40.42 -20.36 26.38
N ILE A 305 -41.23 -19.40 25.91
CA ILE A 305 -42.58 -19.11 26.43
C ILE A 305 -43.70 -19.47 25.43
N GLY A 306 -43.37 -20.08 24.29
CA GLY A 306 -44.34 -20.46 23.25
C GLY A 306 -44.96 -19.27 22.51
N ALA A 307 -44.25 -18.13 22.46
CA ALA A 307 -44.67 -16.93 21.76
C ALA A 307 -44.16 -16.89 20.31
N SER A 308 -44.78 -16.04 19.49
CA SER A 308 -44.30 -15.75 18.14
C SER A 308 -43.51 -14.44 18.09
N VAL A 309 -42.46 -14.41 17.26
CA VAL A 309 -41.74 -13.17 16.91
C VAL A 309 -42.50 -12.30 15.89
N LEU A 310 -43.59 -12.82 15.30
CA LEU A 310 -44.43 -12.05 14.39
C LEU A 310 -45.41 -11.19 15.21
N LEU A 311 -45.36 -9.88 15.03
CA LEU A 311 -46.07 -8.91 15.87
C LEU A 311 -47.59 -9.14 15.88
N ASP A 312 -48.18 -9.43 14.72
CA ASP A 312 -49.63 -9.58 14.55
C ASP A 312 -50.16 -10.98 14.97
N ALA A 313 -49.27 -11.88 15.42
CA ALA A 313 -49.70 -13.19 15.92
C ALA A 313 -50.47 -13.07 17.24
N ASN A 314 -51.52 -13.88 17.44
CA ASN A 314 -52.29 -13.87 18.69
C ASN A 314 -51.44 -14.17 19.94
N ASN A 315 -50.35 -14.92 19.78
CA ASN A 315 -49.38 -15.25 20.83
C ASN A 315 -48.06 -14.46 20.70
N SER A 316 -48.06 -13.27 20.10
CA SER A 316 -46.91 -12.35 20.17
C SER A 316 -46.81 -11.71 21.56
N LEU A 317 -45.61 -11.28 21.96
CA LEU A 317 -45.40 -10.69 23.30
C LEU A 317 -46.37 -9.51 23.60
N PRO A 318 -46.51 -8.50 22.71
CA PRO A 318 -47.46 -7.42 22.94
C PRO A 318 -48.92 -7.88 23.07
N ASN A 319 -49.34 -8.90 22.33
CA ASN A 319 -50.70 -9.44 22.40
C ASN A 319 -50.95 -10.31 23.65
N LEU A 320 -49.88 -10.89 24.22
CA LEU A 320 -49.91 -11.56 25.52
C LEU A 320 -49.86 -10.57 26.70
N GLY A 321 -49.66 -9.28 26.43
CA GLY A 321 -49.47 -8.25 27.47
C GLY A 321 -48.10 -8.29 28.14
N ILE A 322 -47.11 -8.90 27.48
CA ILE A 322 -45.71 -8.93 27.91
C ILE A 322 -44.96 -7.80 27.22
N ASP A 323 -44.32 -6.94 27.99
CA ASP A 323 -43.60 -5.76 27.52
C ASP A 323 -42.09 -6.05 27.36
N TRP A 324 -41.53 -5.69 26.19
CA TRP A 324 -40.11 -5.93 25.91
C TRP A 324 -39.16 -5.14 26.82
N ASP A 325 -39.54 -3.94 27.26
CA ASP A 325 -38.75 -3.12 28.17
C ASP A 325 -38.88 -3.65 29.61
N TYR A 326 -40.11 -3.79 30.11
CA TYR A 326 -40.33 -4.10 31.53
C TYR A 326 -40.18 -5.59 31.86
N ASP A 327 -40.71 -6.50 31.04
CA ASP A 327 -40.78 -7.92 31.39
C ASP A 327 -39.61 -8.74 30.81
N VAL A 328 -39.08 -8.31 29.65
CA VAL A 328 -37.97 -9.01 28.97
C VAL A 328 -36.62 -8.42 29.34
N TYR A 329 -36.40 -7.13 29.07
CA TYR A 329 -35.12 -6.48 29.39
C TYR A 329 -34.94 -6.28 30.90
N TYR A 330 -36.02 -5.91 31.59
CA TYR A 330 -36.08 -5.71 33.03
C TYR A 330 -34.96 -4.78 33.57
N PRO A 331 -34.79 -3.55 33.03
CA PRO A 331 -33.73 -2.68 33.48
C PRO A 331 -34.04 -2.03 34.84
N PRO A 332 -33.01 -1.56 35.57
CA PRO A 332 -33.20 -0.82 36.82
C PRO A 332 -34.15 0.38 36.65
N ASN A 333 -35.09 0.53 37.60
CA ASN A 333 -36.03 1.64 37.61
C ASN A 333 -35.40 2.90 38.21
N THR A 334 -34.58 3.59 37.42
CA THR A 334 -33.92 4.85 37.80
C THR A 334 -34.62 6.07 37.21
N VAL A 335 -34.32 7.27 37.75
CA VAL A 335 -34.79 8.54 37.18
C VAL A 335 -34.35 8.67 35.72
N GLY A 336 -33.08 8.36 35.41
CA GLY A 336 -32.55 8.39 34.06
C GLY A 336 -33.31 7.46 33.11
N ALA A 337 -33.51 6.19 33.50
CA ALA A 337 -34.21 5.21 32.66
C ALA A 337 -35.65 5.67 32.34
N ASN A 338 -36.34 6.25 33.32
CA ASN A 338 -37.68 6.78 33.11
C ASN A 338 -37.71 8.00 32.19
N LEU A 339 -36.71 8.87 32.26
CA LEU A 339 -36.58 9.99 31.33
C LEU A 339 -36.32 9.51 29.89
N VAL A 340 -35.49 8.47 29.69
CA VAL A 340 -35.27 7.86 28.37
C VAL A 340 -36.58 7.30 27.80
N ARG A 341 -37.36 6.58 28.61
CA ARG A 341 -38.69 6.08 28.19
C ARG A 341 -39.64 7.18 27.77
N GLN A 342 -39.66 8.27 28.51
CA GLN A 342 -40.57 9.40 28.25
C GLN A 342 -40.17 10.21 27.02
N THR A 343 -38.88 10.34 26.74
CA THR A 343 -38.36 11.21 25.68
C THR A 343 -38.04 10.50 24.37
N ILE A 344 -37.48 9.28 24.44
CA ILE A 344 -37.10 8.49 23.26
C ILE A 344 -38.10 7.36 23.07
N GLY A 345 -38.23 6.46 24.06
CA GLY A 345 -39.15 5.34 24.01
C GLY A 345 -38.70 4.14 24.85
N PRO A 346 -39.46 3.04 24.83
CA PRO A 346 -39.14 1.84 25.59
C PRO A 346 -37.83 1.21 25.10
N PHE A 347 -37.08 0.63 26.03
CA PHE A 347 -35.87 -0.15 25.72
C PHE A 347 -36.22 -1.37 24.84
N LEU A 348 -35.22 -1.92 24.15
CA LEU A 348 -35.36 -2.94 23.10
C LEU A 348 -36.22 -2.52 21.88
N SER A 349 -36.57 -1.23 21.75
CA SER A 349 -37.35 -0.70 20.61
C SER A 349 -36.79 0.62 20.08
N ILE A 350 -35.51 0.89 20.33
CA ILE A 350 -34.81 2.11 19.90
C ILE A 350 -33.93 1.77 18.71
N ASP A 351 -34.14 2.46 17.59
CA ASP A 351 -33.27 2.35 16.42
C ASP A 351 -32.07 3.29 16.58
N VAL A 352 -30.85 2.77 16.43
CA VAL A 352 -29.60 3.55 16.50
C VAL A 352 -28.99 3.62 15.11
N GLU A 353 -29.06 4.78 14.48
CA GLU A 353 -28.58 4.98 13.11
C GLU A 353 -27.42 5.96 13.01
N TRP A 354 -26.42 5.62 12.19
CA TRP A 354 -25.33 6.52 11.82
C TRP A 354 -25.85 7.77 11.10
N VAL A 355 -25.29 8.93 11.47
CA VAL A 355 -25.51 10.22 10.79
C VAL A 355 -24.25 10.58 10.01
N GLY A 356 -24.36 10.62 8.68
CA GLY A 356 -23.26 10.98 7.78
C GLY A 356 -22.98 12.49 7.76
N VAL A 357 -21.75 12.85 7.41
CA VAL A 357 -21.34 14.25 7.24
C VAL A 357 -21.88 14.81 5.92
N PRO A 358 -22.63 15.93 5.93
CA PRO A 358 -23.07 16.58 4.69
C PRO A 358 -21.91 17.00 3.78
N PRO A 359 -22.00 16.81 2.45
CA PRO A 359 -20.92 17.14 1.51
C PRO A 359 -20.41 18.59 1.60
N ILE A 360 -21.29 19.55 1.88
CA ILE A 360 -20.93 20.97 2.03
C ILE A 360 -20.03 21.22 3.25
N LEU A 361 -20.30 20.56 4.38
CA LEU A 361 -19.47 20.63 5.58
C LEU A 361 -18.12 19.97 5.35
N GLN A 362 -18.11 18.84 4.65
CA GLN A 362 -16.87 18.15 4.32
C GLN A 362 -15.98 18.96 3.35
N ALA A 363 -16.57 19.60 2.34
CA ALA A 363 -15.85 20.47 1.42
C ALA A 363 -15.25 21.70 2.14
N PHE A 364 -16.03 22.33 3.02
CA PHE A 364 -15.56 23.43 3.86
C PHE A 364 -14.41 23.00 4.79
N HIS A 365 -14.54 21.85 5.45
CA HIS A 365 -13.48 21.29 6.29
C HIS A 365 -12.18 21.05 5.50
N ARG A 366 -12.25 20.48 4.30
CA ARG A 366 -11.07 20.30 3.43
C ARG A 366 -10.41 21.63 3.04
N ALA A 367 -11.21 22.64 2.71
CA ALA A 367 -10.69 23.97 2.38
C ALA A 367 -9.98 24.61 3.59
N PHE A 368 -10.57 24.47 4.78
CA PHE A 368 -9.98 24.93 6.04
C PHE A 368 -8.64 24.24 6.35
N GLN A 369 -8.56 22.90 6.21
CA GLN A 369 -7.32 22.15 6.47
C GLN A 369 -6.14 22.61 5.60
N LYS A 370 -6.40 22.98 4.35
CA LYS A 370 -5.36 23.53 3.46
C LYS A 370 -4.76 24.84 3.98
N GLN A 371 -5.52 25.63 4.73
CA GLN A 371 -5.02 26.89 5.31
C GLN A 371 -4.28 26.68 6.62
N VAL A 372 -4.78 25.75 7.43
CA VAL A 372 -4.07 25.32 8.65
C VAL A 372 -2.66 24.83 8.29
N ALA A 373 -2.49 24.18 7.14
CA ALA A 373 -1.19 23.83 6.57
C ALA A 373 -0.21 25.02 6.48
N VAL A 374 -0.71 26.16 5.98
CA VAL A 374 0.07 27.39 5.80
C VAL A 374 0.48 27.95 7.16
N VAL A 375 -0.46 28.01 8.11
CA VAL A 375 -0.19 28.48 9.48
C VAL A 375 0.92 27.67 10.15
N TYR A 376 0.94 26.35 9.94
CA TYR A 376 1.97 25.46 10.48
C TYR A 376 3.36 25.70 9.87
N ASN A 377 3.44 26.18 8.63
CA ASN A 377 4.70 26.42 7.93
C ASN A 377 5.38 27.73 8.39
N GLU A 378 4.62 28.69 8.93
CA GLU A 378 5.11 29.99 9.41
C GLU A 378 5.72 29.96 10.84
N ASP A 379 6.15 28.79 11.32
CA ASP A 379 6.81 28.58 12.62
C ASP A 379 5.94 28.89 13.87
N ASN A 380 4.61 28.85 13.73
CA ASN A 380 3.64 29.07 14.82
C ASN A 380 3.53 27.91 15.84
N LYS A 381 4.36 26.87 15.73
CA LYS A 381 4.22 25.62 16.51
C LYS A 381 4.24 25.78 18.02
N ALA A 382 5.03 26.71 18.55
CA ALA A 382 5.12 26.91 19.99
C ALA A 382 3.79 27.34 20.64
N ARG A 383 2.88 27.91 19.84
CA ARG A 383 1.57 28.45 20.27
C ARG A 383 0.42 27.44 20.16
N LEU A 384 0.66 26.27 19.61
CA LEU A 384 -0.36 25.27 19.25
C LEU A 384 -0.41 24.11 20.27
N ARG A 385 -0.52 24.44 21.56
CA ARG A 385 -0.70 23.42 22.63
C ARG A 385 -2.17 23.02 22.78
N VAL A 386 -2.43 21.83 23.30
CA VAL A 386 -3.79 21.39 23.64
C VAL A 386 -4.15 21.85 25.06
N THR A 387 -5.39 22.28 25.28
CA THR A 387 -5.93 22.65 26.60
C THR A 387 -7.21 21.84 26.89
N TYR A 388 -7.54 21.62 28.16
CA TYR A 388 -8.80 20.97 28.57
C TYR A 388 -9.68 21.98 29.29
N VAL A 389 -10.96 21.98 28.94
CA VAL A 389 -11.98 22.90 29.47
C VAL A 389 -13.24 22.12 29.82
N ASP A 390 -14.13 22.70 30.61
CA ASP A 390 -15.38 22.05 31.05
C ASP A 390 -16.61 22.95 30.86
N PRO A 391 -16.94 23.32 29.61
CA PRO A 391 -18.07 24.19 29.33
C PRO A 391 -19.40 23.53 29.72
N ILE A 392 -20.26 24.29 30.40
CA ILE A 392 -21.61 23.93 30.80
C ILE A 392 -22.55 24.96 30.15
N PRO A 393 -23.55 24.54 29.35
CA PRO A 393 -24.53 25.46 28.78
C PRO A 393 -25.15 26.37 29.84
N ALA A 394 -25.32 27.66 29.51
CA ALA A 394 -25.78 28.67 30.48
C ALA A 394 -27.15 28.29 31.10
N SER A 395 -28.04 27.71 30.29
CA SER A 395 -29.37 27.26 30.70
C SER A 395 -29.36 26.13 31.74
N TRP A 396 -28.24 25.41 31.89
CA TRP A 396 -28.13 24.28 32.81
C TRP A 396 -27.61 24.70 34.19
N ARG A 397 -27.12 25.93 34.34
CA ARG A 397 -26.55 26.46 35.61
C ARG A 397 -27.59 27.00 36.59
N GLY A 398 -28.88 26.73 36.37
CA GLY A 398 -29.99 27.42 37.03
C GLY A 398 -30.15 27.14 38.52
N SER A 399 -29.79 25.95 39.01
CA SER A 399 -29.99 25.54 40.41
C SER A 399 -28.80 24.73 40.95
N PRO A 400 -28.29 25.02 42.16
CA PRO A 400 -27.22 24.24 42.79
C PRO A 400 -27.70 22.87 43.28
N TYR A 401 -29.00 22.60 43.27
CA TYR A 401 -29.61 21.34 43.67
C TYR A 401 -29.91 20.41 42.49
N THR A 402 -29.63 20.84 41.26
CA THR A 402 -29.81 19.99 40.07
C THR A 402 -28.87 18.80 40.13
N LEU A 403 -29.44 17.60 40.05
CA LEU A 403 -28.70 16.34 39.92
C LEU A 403 -28.77 15.86 38.48
N TYR A 404 -27.64 15.35 37.98
CA TYR A 404 -27.46 14.86 36.62
C TYR A 404 -27.22 13.35 36.62
N TYR A 405 -27.92 12.65 35.74
CA TYR A 405 -27.90 11.19 35.60
C TYR A 405 -27.15 10.72 34.34
N GLY A 406 -26.64 11.64 33.53
CA GLY A 406 -25.80 11.36 32.36
C GLY A 406 -26.37 11.85 31.04
N GLY A 407 -25.54 11.83 30.00
CA GLY A 407 -25.91 12.19 28.62
C GLY A 407 -26.02 11.00 27.66
N ASN A 408 -25.92 9.77 28.17
CA ASN A 408 -25.94 8.54 27.39
C ASN A 408 -27.28 7.79 27.59
N PRO A 409 -28.18 7.75 26.58
CA PRO A 409 -29.45 7.03 26.67
C PRO A 409 -29.33 5.50 26.88
N MET A 410 -28.16 4.92 26.59
CA MET A 410 -27.86 3.50 26.77
C MET A 410 -27.26 3.18 28.15
N CYS A 411 -26.85 4.20 28.91
CA CYS A 411 -26.34 4.05 30.28
C CYS A 411 -27.09 4.92 31.32
N PRO A 412 -28.44 4.96 31.36
CA PRO A 412 -29.17 5.90 32.20
C PRO A 412 -29.40 5.40 33.65
N PHE A 413 -28.58 4.43 34.10
CA PHE A 413 -28.78 3.70 35.36
C PHE A 413 -27.93 4.22 36.53
N GLY A 414 -27.14 5.26 36.31
CA GLY A 414 -26.29 5.85 37.35
C GLY A 414 -27.06 6.66 38.39
N GLU A 415 -26.38 7.02 39.47
CA GLU A 415 -26.91 7.87 40.55
C GLU A 415 -26.89 9.36 40.16
N GLY A 416 -27.61 10.20 40.89
CA GLY A 416 -27.62 11.64 40.66
C GLY A 416 -26.29 12.30 41.05
N GLN A 417 -25.61 12.93 40.09
CA GLN A 417 -24.33 13.63 40.29
C GLN A 417 -24.50 15.15 40.30
N PRO A 418 -23.68 15.93 41.03
CA PRO A 418 -23.73 17.39 41.04
C PRO A 418 -23.00 18.03 39.83
N TYR A 419 -22.63 17.23 38.83
CA TYR A 419 -21.91 17.66 37.64
C TYR A 419 -22.46 16.95 36.40
N ILE A 420 -22.37 17.62 35.26
CA ILE A 420 -22.74 17.04 33.97
C ILE A 420 -21.72 15.99 33.52
N GLN A 421 -22.17 15.01 32.75
CA GLN A 421 -21.37 13.89 32.28
C GLN A 421 -21.21 13.94 30.75
N PRO A 422 -20.24 13.24 30.15
CA PRO A 422 -20.13 13.14 28.69
C PRO A 422 -21.39 12.61 28.01
N SER A 423 -21.47 12.87 26.70
CA SER A 423 -22.48 12.26 25.83
C SER A 423 -22.19 10.76 25.64
N PHE A 424 -23.10 10.06 24.97
CA PHE A 424 -22.93 8.66 24.53
C PHE A 424 -21.55 8.37 23.95
N GLY A 425 -20.94 7.22 24.26
CA GLY A 425 -19.73 6.73 23.59
C GLY A 425 -19.89 5.30 23.09
N PHE A 426 -19.39 5.01 21.88
CA PHE A 426 -19.32 3.64 21.36
C PHE A 426 -18.59 2.69 22.33
N TYR A 427 -17.56 3.21 23.00
CA TYR A 427 -16.70 2.44 23.90
C TYR A 427 -17.15 2.38 25.35
N ASP A 428 -18.32 2.95 25.68
CA ASP A 428 -18.84 2.97 27.04
C ASP A 428 -19.12 1.55 27.55
N ASP A 429 -19.03 1.37 28.87
CA ASP A 429 -19.39 0.14 29.57
C ASP A 429 -20.38 0.39 30.73
N CYS A 430 -20.93 1.61 30.83
CA CYS A 430 -21.85 2.05 31.87
C CYS A 430 -21.34 1.88 33.33
N THR A 431 -20.04 1.72 33.56
CA THR A 431 -19.51 1.44 34.92
C THR A 431 -19.14 2.66 35.75
N SER A 432 -18.83 3.79 35.11
CA SER A 432 -18.33 4.99 35.78
C SER A 432 -19.08 6.25 35.36
N GLN A 433 -19.40 7.10 36.34
CA GLN A 433 -19.94 8.43 36.12
C GLN A 433 -18.79 9.44 36.22
N VAL A 434 -18.32 9.91 35.08
CA VAL A 434 -17.20 10.86 35.00
C VAL A 434 -17.71 12.27 34.69
N ARG A 435 -16.98 13.29 35.17
CA ARG A 435 -17.28 14.69 34.85
C ARG A 435 -17.00 14.97 33.38
N HIS A 436 -17.88 15.73 32.73
CA HIS A 436 -17.66 16.21 31.37
C HIS A 436 -16.40 17.06 31.27
N SER A 437 -15.59 16.78 30.25
CA SER A 437 -14.44 17.60 29.86
C SER A 437 -14.36 17.63 28.33
N LEU A 438 -13.95 18.78 27.80
CA LEU A 438 -13.76 19.03 26.38
C LEU A 438 -12.28 19.30 26.12
N ARG A 439 -11.70 18.51 25.21
CA ARG A 439 -10.36 18.72 24.70
C ARG A 439 -10.40 19.83 23.65
N LEU A 440 -9.68 20.92 23.89
CA LEU A 440 -9.61 22.08 23.02
C LEU A 440 -8.28 22.05 22.24
N THR A 441 -8.34 21.60 20.98
CA THR A 441 -7.18 21.62 20.07
C THR A 441 -7.11 22.96 19.34
N PRO A 442 -5.90 23.37 18.91
CA PRO A 442 -5.74 24.63 18.19
C PRO A 442 -6.57 24.67 16.89
N GLU A 443 -6.62 23.56 16.15
CA GLU A 443 -7.35 23.50 14.90
C GLU A 443 -8.86 23.56 15.09
N ALA A 444 -9.39 22.90 16.14
CA ALA A 444 -10.81 22.98 16.47
C ALA A 444 -11.21 24.39 16.94
N ALA A 445 -10.35 25.03 17.75
CA ALA A 445 -10.55 26.41 18.19
C ALA A 445 -10.51 27.39 17.01
N LEU A 446 -9.52 27.26 16.11
CA LEU A 446 -9.42 28.06 14.89
C LEU A 446 -10.63 27.86 13.98
N PHE A 447 -11.11 26.62 13.83
CA PHE A 447 -12.29 26.32 13.04
C PHE A 447 -13.54 27.00 13.61
N ALA A 448 -13.75 26.89 14.92
CA ALA A 448 -14.87 27.53 15.60
C ALA A 448 -14.80 29.07 15.49
N MET A 449 -13.63 29.67 15.73
CA MET A 449 -13.42 31.11 15.57
C MET A 449 -13.69 31.57 14.14
N HIS A 450 -13.21 30.80 13.16
CA HIS A 450 -13.36 31.11 11.75
C HIS A 450 -14.84 31.15 11.33
N ILE A 451 -15.63 30.17 11.77
CA ILE A 451 -17.09 30.16 11.51
C ILE A 451 -17.80 31.30 12.24
N MET A 452 -17.35 31.69 13.43
CA MET A 452 -17.96 32.75 14.24
C MET A 452 -17.52 34.17 13.88
N THR A 453 -16.77 34.36 12.79
CA THR A 453 -16.26 35.68 12.39
C THR A 453 -17.37 36.67 11.99
N PRO A 454 -17.28 37.96 12.38
CA PRO A 454 -16.25 38.56 13.23
C PRO A 454 -16.44 38.20 14.71
N LEU A 455 -15.37 37.73 15.33
CA LEU A 455 -15.31 37.39 16.75
C LEU A 455 -14.52 38.48 17.48
N GLY A 456 -15.15 39.15 18.46
CA GLY A 456 -14.48 40.10 19.34
C GLY A 456 -13.96 39.41 20.62
N ALA A 457 -12.98 40.02 21.28
CA ALA A 457 -12.44 39.50 22.55
C ALA A 457 -13.53 39.29 23.62
N ASP A 458 -14.53 40.17 23.67
CA ASP A 458 -15.66 40.05 24.61
C ASP A 458 -16.43 38.73 24.43
N LYS A 459 -16.67 38.31 23.19
CA LYS A 459 -17.38 37.04 22.90
C LYS A 459 -16.56 35.82 23.32
N VAL A 460 -15.23 35.87 23.17
CA VAL A 460 -14.32 34.82 23.65
C VAL A 460 -14.42 34.71 25.17
N LEU A 461 -14.36 35.83 25.88
CA LEU A 461 -14.49 35.89 27.33
C LEU A 461 -15.85 35.37 27.80
N THR A 462 -16.96 35.79 27.17
CA THR A 462 -18.30 35.28 27.50
C THR A 462 -18.43 33.77 27.25
N SER A 463 -17.79 33.25 26.19
CA SER A 463 -17.77 31.80 25.93
C SER A 463 -17.02 31.08 27.06
N CYS A 464 -15.83 31.54 27.44
CA CYS A 464 -15.06 30.91 28.52
C CYS A 464 -15.71 31.02 29.90
N GLN A 465 -16.60 31.99 30.14
CA GLN A 465 -17.43 32.03 31.35
C GLN A 465 -18.37 30.83 31.49
N LEU A 466 -18.64 30.08 30.41
CA LEU A 466 -19.36 28.79 30.45
C LEU A 466 -18.54 27.65 31.06
N CYS A 467 -17.23 27.81 31.25
CA CYS A 467 -16.40 26.87 31.98
C CYS A 467 -16.55 27.05 33.49
N THR A 468 -16.13 26.06 34.28
CA THR A 468 -16.03 26.23 35.73
C THR A 468 -14.91 27.22 36.09
N ASN A 469 -14.92 27.72 37.33
CA ASN A 469 -13.90 28.65 37.81
C ASN A 469 -12.47 28.08 37.67
N ASP A 470 -12.31 26.75 37.69
CA ASP A 470 -11.02 26.09 37.60
C ASP A 470 -10.41 26.15 36.18
N THR A 471 -11.23 26.23 35.12
CA THR A 471 -10.75 26.20 33.73
C THR A 471 -11.05 27.46 32.91
N SER A 472 -11.90 28.38 33.43
CA SER A 472 -12.30 29.62 32.74
C SER A 472 -11.09 30.51 32.34
N ASP A 473 -10.13 30.72 33.24
CA ASP A 473 -8.95 31.55 32.95
C ASP A 473 -8.01 30.90 31.92
N ALA A 474 -7.87 29.57 32.01
CA ALA A 474 -7.10 28.79 31.04
C ALA A 474 -7.75 28.83 29.65
N CYS A 475 -9.09 28.73 29.58
CA CYS A 475 -9.85 28.89 28.36
C CYS A 475 -9.63 30.28 27.73
N ALA A 476 -9.79 31.34 28.52
CA ALA A 476 -9.70 32.71 28.04
C ALA A 476 -8.30 33.04 27.51
N SER A 477 -7.27 32.73 28.28
CA SER A 477 -5.87 32.94 27.88
C SER A 477 -5.52 32.17 26.61
N TYR A 478 -5.98 30.92 26.50
CA TYR A 478 -5.74 30.08 25.33
C TYR A 478 -6.40 30.60 24.06
N LEU A 479 -7.71 30.89 24.11
CA LEU A 479 -8.45 31.34 22.92
C LEU A 479 -8.04 32.75 22.48
N LEU A 480 -7.73 33.66 23.42
CA LEU A 480 -7.23 35.00 23.08
C LEU A 480 -5.83 34.95 22.45
N ASP A 481 -4.95 34.05 22.90
CA ASP A 481 -3.63 33.86 22.29
C ASP A 481 -3.74 33.38 20.84
N ILE A 482 -4.59 32.38 20.57
CA ILE A 482 -4.86 31.91 19.21
C ILE A 482 -5.42 33.04 18.34
N GLN A 483 -6.44 33.75 18.82
CA GLN A 483 -7.09 34.84 18.08
C GLN A 483 -6.13 35.98 17.73
N HIS A 484 -5.19 36.33 18.61
CA HIS A 484 -4.28 37.45 18.40
C HIS A 484 -3.10 37.09 17.49
N ASN A 485 -2.62 35.84 17.55
CA ASN A 485 -1.38 35.45 16.88
C ASN A 485 -1.60 34.73 15.55
N ILE A 486 -2.79 34.19 15.28
CA ILE A 486 -3.06 33.39 14.09
C ILE A 486 -4.16 34.03 13.27
N HIS A 487 -3.86 34.31 12.00
CA HIS A 487 -4.78 34.92 11.05
C HIS A 487 -5.03 33.94 9.91
N LEU A 488 -6.30 33.72 9.55
CA LEU A 488 -6.71 32.88 8.43
C LEU A 488 -7.28 33.77 7.31
N ASP A 489 -6.71 33.68 6.12
CA ASP A 489 -7.17 34.40 4.92
C ASP A 489 -8.25 33.58 4.19
N THR A 490 -9.51 33.61 4.63
CA THR A 490 -10.59 32.78 4.03
C THR A 490 -11.92 33.48 3.83
N GLU A 491 -12.75 32.87 2.97
CA GLU A 491 -14.17 33.15 2.81
C GLU A 491 -14.97 32.79 4.08
N VAL A 492 -15.85 33.69 4.49
CA VAL A 492 -16.74 33.53 5.66
C VAL A 492 -17.70 32.34 5.43
N ALA A 493 -18.03 31.62 6.50
CA ALA A 493 -19.02 30.54 6.47
C ALA A 493 -20.32 30.98 5.78
N SER A 494 -20.76 30.22 4.76
CA SER A 494 -21.98 30.54 4.02
C SER A 494 -23.25 30.25 4.85
N LEU A 495 -24.34 30.93 4.56
CA LEU A 495 -25.64 30.66 5.20
C LEU A 495 -26.10 29.21 4.98
N GLU A 496 -25.83 28.67 3.79
CA GLU A 496 -26.14 27.28 3.43
C GLU A 496 -25.39 26.27 4.30
N LEU A 497 -24.11 26.53 4.61
CA LEU A 497 -23.31 25.71 5.51
C LEU A 497 -23.93 25.64 6.92
N LEU A 498 -24.31 26.80 7.46
CA LEU A 498 -24.93 26.91 8.77
C LEU A 498 -26.31 26.25 8.81
N GLN A 499 -27.10 26.38 7.75
CA GLN A 499 -28.39 25.70 7.63
C GLN A 499 -28.23 24.19 7.54
N ALA A 500 -27.27 23.69 6.77
CA ALA A 500 -26.97 22.27 6.67
C ALA A 500 -26.52 21.67 8.01
N ALA A 501 -25.69 22.39 8.77
CA ALA A 501 -25.27 21.96 10.10
C ALA A 501 -26.43 21.94 11.12
N ARG A 502 -27.32 22.94 11.07
CA ARG A 502 -28.52 23.00 11.93
C ARG A 502 -29.54 21.93 11.58
N ALA A 503 -29.68 21.59 10.30
CA ALA A 503 -30.64 20.58 9.83
C ALA A 503 -30.34 19.17 10.35
N LEU A 504 -29.11 18.91 10.82
CA LEU A 504 -28.74 17.64 11.47
C LEU A 504 -29.33 17.50 12.88
N ASP A 505 -29.78 18.60 13.50
CA ASP A 505 -30.39 18.64 14.84
C ASP A 505 -29.58 17.90 15.92
N ILE A 506 -28.25 18.03 15.84
CA ILE A 506 -27.33 17.41 16.80
C ILE A 506 -27.40 18.18 18.11
N ALA A 507 -27.67 17.47 19.20
CA ALA A 507 -27.77 18.04 20.54
C ALA A 507 -26.78 17.42 21.53
N PHE A 508 -26.46 18.19 22.56
CA PHE A 508 -25.89 17.71 23.82
C PHE A 508 -27.01 17.61 24.85
N ILE A 509 -27.21 16.43 25.43
CA ILE A 509 -28.28 16.22 26.41
C ILE A 509 -27.74 15.85 27.79
N GLN A 510 -28.54 16.12 28.82
CA GLN A 510 -28.40 15.54 30.15
C GLN A 510 -29.76 15.14 30.70
N LEU A 511 -29.83 13.95 31.28
CA LEU A 511 -30.94 13.51 32.11
C LEU A 511 -30.78 14.16 33.49
N ALA A 512 -31.77 14.92 33.96
CA ALA A 512 -31.62 15.71 35.18
C ALA A 512 -32.86 15.66 36.08
N SER A 513 -32.67 16.06 37.33
CA SER A 513 -33.78 16.35 38.24
C SER A 513 -33.44 17.53 39.14
N ASP A 514 -34.45 18.31 39.49
CA ASP A 514 -34.35 19.37 40.50
C ASP A 514 -35.56 19.31 41.44
N ASN A 515 -35.31 19.34 42.75
CA ASN A 515 -36.33 19.29 43.80
C ASN A 515 -37.43 18.21 43.59
N GLY A 516 -37.04 17.03 43.10
CA GLY A 516 -37.94 15.90 42.87
C GLY A 516 -38.69 15.91 41.53
N SER A 517 -38.52 16.94 40.70
CA SER A 517 -39.00 16.96 39.31
C SER A 517 -37.90 16.55 38.35
N SER A 518 -38.15 15.54 37.52
CA SER A 518 -37.20 15.03 36.53
C SER A 518 -37.48 15.60 35.14
N PHE A 519 -36.44 15.96 34.39
CA PHE A 519 -36.53 16.53 33.05
C PHE A 519 -35.27 16.25 32.22
N VAL A 520 -35.37 16.40 30.89
CA VAL A 520 -34.22 16.30 29.99
C VAL A 520 -33.76 17.70 29.59
N LEU A 521 -32.49 17.97 29.84
CA LEU A 521 -31.80 19.15 29.36
C LEU A 521 -31.26 18.86 27.96
N SER A 522 -31.46 19.79 27.03
CA SER A 522 -30.97 19.68 25.65
C SER A 522 -30.38 21.02 25.21
N GLN A 523 -29.20 20.97 24.59
CA GLN A 523 -28.49 22.11 24.03
C GLN A 523 -28.05 21.75 22.60
N PRO A 524 -28.55 22.43 21.55
CA PRO A 524 -28.08 22.20 20.19
C PRO A 524 -26.57 22.50 20.03
N MET A 525 -25.87 21.67 19.26
CA MET A 525 -24.45 21.91 18.94
C MET A 525 -24.25 23.14 18.07
N VAL A 526 -25.20 23.43 17.19
CA VAL A 526 -25.21 24.64 16.36
C VAL A 526 -26.50 25.41 16.65
N PRO A 527 -26.50 26.34 17.63
CA PRO A 527 -27.67 27.14 17.96
C PRO A 527 -28.18 27.98 16.79
N SER A 528 -29.48 28.30 16.82
CA SER A 528 -30.08 29.27 15.89
C SER A 528 -29.57 30.69 16.17
N ASP A 529 -29.45 31.04 17.46
CA ASP A 529 -28.84 32.27 17.93
C ASP A 529 -27.32 32.15 17.97
N THR A 530 -26.64 32.73 16.98
CA THR A 530 -25.18 32.76 16.91
C THR A 530 -24.51 33.62 17.99
N SER A 531 -25.30 34.34 18.79
CA SER A 531 -24.80 35.08 19.96
C SER A 531 -24.73 34.22 21.23
N ASP A 532 -25.30 33.01 21.22
CA ASP A 532 -25.18 32.05 22.31
C ASP A 532 -23.68 31.71 22.54
N PRO A 533 -23.12 31.96 23.74
CA PRO A 533 -21.73 31.65 24.06
C PRO A 533 -21.37 30.16 23.88
N TRP A 534 -22.35 29.25 23.89
CA TRP A 534 -22.14 27.82 23.64
C TRP A 534 -21.68 27.53 22.21
N THR A 535 -22.00 28.41 21.25
CA THR A 535 -21.69 28.24 19.83
C THR A 535 -20.21 27.94 19.58
N MET A 536 -19.31 28.51 20.39
CA MET A 536 -17.86 28.23 20.32
C MET A 536 -17.55 26.74 20.56
N PHE A 537 -18.02 26.18 21.67
CA PHE A 537 -17.74 24.79 22.03
C PHE A 537 -18.53 23.79 21.20
N GLY A 538 -19.71 24.19 20.75
CA GLY A 538 -20.49 23.45 19.76
C GLY A 538 -19.70 23.20 18.47
N TRP A 539 -19.11 24.26 17.89
CA TRP A 539 -18.28 24.13 16.68
C TRP A 539 -16.96 23.39 16.91
N VAL A 540 -16.37 23.46 18.11
CA VAL A 540 -15.21 22.63 18.49
C VAL A 540 -15.59 21.14 18.41
N MET A 541 -16.74 20.74 18.97
CA MET A 541 -17.21 19.35 18.90
C MET A 541 -17.64 18.93 17.49
N MET A 542 -18.20 19.84 16.70
CA MET A 542 -18.50 19.59 15.29
C MET A 542 -17.22 19.38 14.47
N TYR A 543 -16.14 20.14 14.76
CA TYR A 543 -14.85 19.91 14.13
C TYR A 543 -14.28 18.52 14.45
N ASP A 544 -14.32 18.10 15.72
CA ASP A 544 -13.91 16.75 16.12
C ASP A 544 -14.68 15.67 15.34
N TRP A 545 -15.98 15.87 15.08
CA TRP A 545 -16.78 14.97 14.24
C TRP A 545 -16.32 14.97 12.78
N LEU A 546 -16.03 16.15 12.21
CA LEU A 546 -15.54 16.29 10.83
C LEU A 546 -14.13 15.68 10.63
N GLN A 547 -13.32 15.62 11.68
CA GLN A 547 -12.04 14.91 11.68
C GLN A 547 -12.15 13.40 11.95
N GLY A 548 -13.32 12.95 12.42
CA GLY A 548 -13.58 11.57 12.83
C GLY A 548 -13.16 11.21 14.25
N ASP A 549 -12.79 12.18 15.11
CA ASP A 549 -12.51 11.94 16.52
C ASP A 549 -13.81 11.66 17.33
N ARG A 550 -14.96 12.07 16.77
CA ARG A 550 -16.31 11.78 17.26
C ARG A 550 -17.17 11.19 16.14
N GLU A 551 -18.31 10.64 16.53
CA GLU A 551 -19.33 10.09 15.64
C GLU A 551 -20.69 10.71 15.97
N ALA A 552 -21.64 10.66 15.03
CA ALA A 552 -22.99 11.15 15.26
C ALA A 552 -23.99 10.00 15.04
N TYR A 553 -24.91 9.83 15.98
CA TYR A 553 -25.95 8.81 15.92
C TYR A 553 -27.32 9.41 16.24
N ASN A 554 -28.33 9.00 15.48
CA ASN A 554 -29.72 9.29 15.77
C ASN A 554 -30.33 8.11 16.53
N PHE A 555 -30.88 8.39 17.71
CA PHE A 555 -31.63 7.45 18.54
C PHE A 555 -33.11 7.71 18.32
N GLU A 556 -33.79 6.78 17.66
CA GLU A 556 -35.20 6.92 17.28
C GLU A 556 -36.05 5.86 17.98
N GLY A 557 -36.93 6.28 18.89
CA GLY A 557 -37.82 5.41 19.65
C GLY A 557 -39.30 5.67 19.37
N ASP A 558 -40.16 5.08 20.19
CA ASP A 558 -41.62 5.15 20.03
C ASP A 558 -42.25 6.49 20.41
N HIS A 559 -41.54 7.31 21.18
CA HIS A 559 -42.02 8.57 21.73
C HIS A 559 -41.35 9.78 21.08
N GLY A 560 -40.08 9.67 20.72
CA GLY A 560 -39.31 10.74 20.12
C GLY A 560 -37.97 10.25 19.60
N ASN A 561 -37.16 11.21 19.18
CA ASN A 561 -35.81 10.97 18.70
C ASN A 561 -34.83 11.99 19.27
N VAL A 562 -33.55 11.63 19.24
CA VAL A 562 -32.47 12.54 19.59
C VAL A 562 -31.22 12.20 18.79
N THR A 563 -30.61 13.20 18.16
CA THR A 563 -29.33 13.05 17.49
C THR A 563 -28.21 13.51 18.41
N LEU A 564 -27.28 12.61 18.72
CA LEU A 564 -26.19 12.86 19.66
C LEU A 564 -24.84 12.70 18.99
N LEU A 565 -23.92 13.62 19.30
CA LEU A 565 -22.49 13.39 19.07
C LEU A 565 -21.94 12.51 20.17
N THR A 566 -21.04 11.62 19.81
CA THR A 566 -20.36 10.80 20.79
C THR A 566 -19.40 11.64 21.64
N GLN A 567 -19.07 11.15 22.83
CA GLN A 567 -17.82 11.56 23.46
C GLN A 567 -16.61 11.18 22.56
N PRO A 568 -15.47 11.87 22.68
CA PRO A 568 -14.34 11.63 21.78
C PRO A 568 -13.78 10.22 22.02
N HIS A 569 -13.34 9.56 20.95
CA HIS A 569 -12.75 8.23 21.10
C HIS A 569 -11.47 8.28 21.95
N PRO A 570 -11.28 7.33 22.89
CA PRO A 570 -10.22 7.42 23.89
C PRO A 570 -8.81 7.32 23.28
N VAL A 571 -8.66 6.65 22.12
CA VAL A 571 -7.37 6.49 21.42
C VAL A 571 -7.60 6.38 19.91
N LYS A 572 -6.73 6.99 19.10
CA LYS A 572 -6.63 6.65 17.67
C LYS A 572 -6.12 5.21 17.53
N PHE A 573 -6.68 4.47 16.58
CA PHE A 573 -6.13 3.16 16.28
C PHE A 573 -4.77 3.31 15.63
N SER A 574 -3.89 2.37 15.95
CA SER A 574 -2.53 2.40 15.45
C SER A 574 -2.01 1.01 15.16
N MET A 575 -1.14 0.92 14.15
CA MET A 575 -0.43 -0.29 13.81
C MET A 575 1.04 0.03 13.53
N VAL A 576 1.92 -0.94 13.78
CA VAL A 576 3.32 -0.84 13.37
C VAL A 576 3.41 -1.24 11.90
N ALA A 577 4.11 -0.45 11.10
CA ALA A 577 4.37 -0.81 9.72
C ALA A 577 5.15 -2.13 9.66
N ASN A 578 4.61 -3.11 8.95
CA ASN A 578 5.19 -4.44 8.88
C ASN A 578 6.44 -4.44 7.99
N PRO A 579 7.65 -4.69 8.52
CA PRO A 579 8.87 -4.69 7.71
C PRO A 579 8.91 -5.80 6.65
N THR A 580 8.10 -6.85 6.81
CA THR A 580 8.03 -7.96 5.83
C THR A 580 7.26 -7.57 4.56
N GLU A 581 6.44 -6.51 4.61
CA GLU A 581 5.80 -5.93 3.42
C GLU A 581 6.80 -5.14 2.57
N LEU A 582 7.89 -4.66 3.18
CA LEU A 582 9.00 -4.03 2.47
C LEU A 582 9.93 -5.09 1.88
N ARG A 583 9.52 -5.66 0.75
CA ARG A 583 10.34 -6.65 0.04
C ARG A 583 11.64 -6.00 -0.47
N SER A 584 12.74 -6.73 -0.33
CA SER A 584 14.08 -6.28 -0.75
C SER A 584 14.88 -7.35 -1.48
N HIS A 585 14.26 -8.49 -1.80
CA HIS A 585 14.99 -9.66 -2.29
C HIS A 585 15.51 -9.44 -3.70
N ALA A 586 14.69 -8.90 -4.61
CA ALA A 586 15.09 -8.70 -6.00
C ALA A 586 16.22 -7.67 -6.10
N CYS A 587 16.07 -6.51 -5.44
CA CYS A 587 17.07 -5.45 -5.48
C CYS A 587 18.38 -5.82 -4.80
N LYS A 588 18.35 -6.68 -3.76
CA LYS A 588 19.58 -7.26 -3.18
C LYS A 588 20.38 -8.09 -4.20
N TYR A 589 19.73 -8.95 -4.98
CA TYR A 589 20.43 -9.70 -6.05
C TYR A 589 21.02 -8.76 -7.10
N ILE A 590 20.25 -7.75 -7.50
CA ILE A 590 20.69 -6.75 -8.47
C ILE A 590 21.88 -5.93 -7.95
N TRP A 591 21.87 -5.60 -6.66
CA TRP A 591 22.99 -4.97 -5.97
C TRP A 591 24.25 -5.84 -6.02
N TYR A 592 24.14 -7.12 -5.63
CA TYR A 592 25.29 -8.03 -5.67
C TYR A 592 25.86 -8.21 -7.07
N ILE A 593 25.01 -8.32 -8.09
CA ILE A 593 25.47 -8.37 -9.49
C ILE A 593 26.18 -7.06 -9.86
N SER A 594 25.64 -5.90 -9.49
CA SER A 594 26.27 -4.60 -9.76
C SER A 594 27.63 -4.45 -9.08
N VAL A 595 27.76 -4.92 -7.83
CA VAL A 595 29.03 -5.00 -7.09
C VAL A 595 30.01 -5.91 -7.82
N TYR A 596 29.56 -7.10 -8.23
CA TYR A 596 30.38 -8.06 -8.98
C TYR A 596 30.93 -7.46 -10.29
N VAL A 597 30.09 -6.77 -11.07
CA VAL A 597 30.51 -6.07 -12.30
C VAL A 597 31.63 -5.07 -11.99
N THR A 598 31.45 -4.23 -10.98
CA THR A 598 32.42 -3.19 -10.60
C THR A 598 33.72 -3.80 -10.06
N PHE A 599 33.62 -4.85 -9.26
CA PHE A 599 34.75 -5.58 -8.72
C PHE A 599 35.61 -6.18 -9.83
N LEU A 600 34.98 -6.83 -10.83
CA LEU A 600 35.69 -7.36 -11.98
C LEU A 600 36.32 -6.28 -12.86
N LEU A 601 35.58 -5.20 -13.18
CA LEU A 601 36.14 -4.08 -13.95
C LEU A 601 37.36 -3.49 -13.25
N THR A 602 37.28 -3.29 -11.93
CA THR A 602 38.38 -2.77 -11.12
C THR A 602 39.55 -3.74 -11.06
N GLY A 603 39.30 -5.04 -10.90
CA GLY A 603 40.33 -6.07 -10.93
C GLY A 603 41.08 -6.13 -12.26
N VAL A 604 40.36 -6.12 -13.38
CA VAL A 604 40.96 -6.08 -14.73
C VAL A 604 41.71 -4.76 -14.96
N GLY A 605 41.14 -3.63 -14.48
CA GLY A 605 41.79 -2.33 -14.52
C GLY A 605 43.11 -2.29 -13.75
N ALA A 606 43.15 -2.87 -12.55
CA ALA A 606 44.37 -2.99 -11.74
C ALA A 606 45.43 -3.86 -12.43
N LEU A 607 45.01 -4.96 -13.06
CA LEU A 607 45.90 -5.79 -13.89
C LEU A 607 46.47 -5.00 -15.07
N ILE A 608 45.65 -4.18 -15.74
CA ILE A 608 46.09 -3.31 -16.83
C ILE A 608 47.14 -2.29 -16.33
N VAL A 609 46.91 -1.65 -15.18
CA VAL A 609 47.87 -0.71 -14.57
C VAL A 609 49.17 -1.42 -14.20
N LEU A 610 49.10 -2.62 -13.62
CA LEU A 610 50.27 -3.43 -13.30
C LEU A 610 51.09 -3.76 -14.56
N TYR A 611 50.42 -4.17 -15.64
CA TYR A 611 51.08 -4.43 -16.91
C TYR A 611 51.66 -3.14 -17.52
N ALA A 612 50.95 -2.02 -17.45
CA ALA A 612 51.47 -0.72 -17.88
C ALA A 612 52.77 -0.34 -17.16
N LEU A 613 52.86 -0.62 -15.84
CA LEU A 613 54.06 -0.42 -15.04
C LEU A 613 55.19 -1.37 -15.45
N VAL A 614 54.91 -2.67 -15.56
CA VAL A 614 55.89 -3.71 -15.97
C VAL A 614 56.48 -3.41 -17.35
N TYR A 615 55.65 -2.95 -18.29
CA TYR A 615 56.06 -2.59 -19.65
C TYR A 615 56.42 -1.10 -19.81
N ARG A 616 56.70 -0.38 -18.69
CA ARG A 616 57.25 0.99 -18.66
C ARG A 616 56.46 2.05 -19.47
N PHE A 617 55.13 1.93 -19.49
CA PHE A 617 54.20 2.81 -20.21
C PHE A 617 54.46 2.89 -21.73
N GLN A 618 54.95 1.80 -22.32
CA GLN A 618 55.19 1.67 -23.76
C GLN A 618 54.06 0.84 -24.40
N PHE A 619 52.88 1.44 -24.58
CA PHE A 619 51.73 0.82 -25.22
C PHE A 619 50.81 1.89 -25.82
N ASP A 620 49.91 1.51 -26.73
CA ASP A 620 48.90 2.37 -27.32
C ASP A 620 47.71 2.57 -26.38
N GLY A 621 47.65 3.75 -25.78
CA GLY A 621 46.56 4.14 -24.89
C GLY A 621 45.20 4.29 -25.57
N THR A 622 45.12 4.35 -26.91
CA THR A 622 43.83 4.46 -27.61
C THR A 622 42.96 3.22 -27.43
N HIS A 623 43.56 2.04 -27.25
CA HIS A 623 42.87 0.79 -26.98
C HIS A 623 42.12 0.82 -25.64
N LEU A 624 42.62 1.58 -24.65
CA LEU A 624 41.98 1.73 -23.36
C LEU A 624 40.64 2.48 -23.43
N LEU A 625 40.39 3.29 -24.47
CA LEU A 625 39.09 3.93 -24.67
C LEU A 625 37.97 2.90 -24.89
N GLN A 626 38.32 1.72 -25.42
CA GLN A 626 37.41 0.60 -25.66
C GLN A 626 37.30 -0.35 -24.46
N PHE A 627 37.87 0.02 -23.30
CA PHE A 627 37.91 -0.80 -22.09
C PHE A 627 36.55 -1.38 -21.73
N ASN A 628 35.53 -0.52 -21.57
CA ASN A 628 34.19 -0.94 -21.15
C ASN A 628 33.56 -1.96 -22.13
N ARG A 629 33.75 -1.75 -23.44
CA ARG A 629 33.18 -2.61 -24.49
C ARG A 629 33.86 -3.98 -24.56
N VAL A 630 35.19 -4.02 -24.52
CA VAL A 630 35.96 -5.26 -24.65
C VAL A 630 36.01 -6.01 -23.32
N ALA A 631 36.42 -5.35 -22.24
CA ALA A 631 36.57 -5.99 -20.94
C ALA A 631 35.21 -6.42 -20.37
N GLY A 632 34.16 -5.61 -20.55
CA GLY A 632 32.81 -5.95 -20.13
C GLY A 632 32.28 -7.21 -20.81
N ALA A 633 32.35 -7.30 -22.14
CA ALA A 633 31.87 -8.47 -22.87
C ALA A 633 32.68 -9.74 -22.54
N VAL A 634 33.98 -9.61 -22.31
CA VAL A 634 34.91 -10.71 -22.09
C VAL A 634 34.90 -11.26 -20.66
N TRP A 635 34.97 -10.38 -19.67
CA TRP A 635 35.24 -10.77 -18.28
C TRP A 635 33.97 -10.94 -17.45
N ILE A 636 32.87 -10.30 -17.87
CA ILE A 636 31.64 -10.18 -17.07
C ILE A 636 30.50 -10.91 -17.77
N GLY A 637 30.28 -10.57 -19.04
CA GLY A 637 29.23 -11.17 -19.87
C GLY A 637 27.98 -10.28 -20.01
N ARG A 638 27.29 -10.48 -21.13
CA ARG A 638 26.16 -9.64 -21.59
C ARG A 638 25.00 -9.54 -20.59
N PRO A 639 24.52 -10.64 -19.94
CA PRO A 639 23.35 -10.56 -19.07
C PRO A 639 23.54 -9.64 -17.86
N MET A 640 24.72 -9.66 -17.24
CA MET A 640 25.01 -8.82 -16.07
C MET A 640 25.17 -7.34 -16.45
N LEU A 641 25.77 -7.06 -17.60
CA LEU A 641 25.87 -5.70 -18.14
C LEU A 641 24.50 -5.17 -18.57
N PHE A 642 23.65 -6.02 -19.14
CA PHE A 642 22.27 -5.69 -19.47
C PHE A 642 21.51 -5.30 -18.20
N LEU A 643 21.60 -6.13 -17.15
CA LEU A 643 20.95 -5.84 -15.87
C LEU A 643 21.44 -4.52 -15.26
N ARG A 644 22.75 -4.26 -15.31
CA ARG A 644 23.35 -3.01 -14.82
C ARG A 644 22.93 -1.77 -15.64
N GLY A 645 22.77 -1.90 -16.95
CA GLY A 645 22.23 -0.83 -17.78
C GLY A 645 20.76 -0.57 -17.47
N MET A 646 19.98 -1.63 -17.29
CA MET A 646 18.56 -1.55 -16.95
C MET A 646 18.33 -0.87 -15.59
N THR A 647 19.17 -1.15 -14.59
CA THR A 647 19.05 -0.52 -13.27
C THR A 647 19.19 0.99 -13.34
N ALA A 648 20.16 1.49 -14.10
CA ALA A 648 20.33 2.92 -14.32
C ALA A 648 19.08 3.54 -15.01
N LEU A 649 18.49 2.86 -15.99
CA LEU A 649 17.27 3.33 -16.66
C LEU A 649 16.05 3.35 -15.73
N VAL A 650 15.93 2.37 -14.83
CA VAL A 650 14.87 2.36 -13.80
C VAL A 650 15.03 3.57 -12.89
N VAL A 651 16.23 3.83 -12.36
CA VAL A 651 16.48 4.98 -11.48
C VAL A 651 16.25 6.32 -12.20
N LEU A 652 16.68 6.47 -13.46
CA LEU A 652 16.37 7.65 -14.30
C LEU A 652 14.87 7.83 -14.60
N SER A 653 14.08 6.78 -14.38
CA SER A 653 12.63 6.76 -14.54
C SER A 653 11.87 6.81 -13.21
N THR A 654 12.58 6.92 -12.08
CA THR A 654 12.04 7.09 -10.74
C THR A 654 12.18 8.55 -10.31
N VAL A 655 11.16 9.11 -9.65
CA VAL A 655 11.18 10.49 -9.13
C VAL A 655 12.24 10.60 -8.03
N PRO A 656 13.14 11.61 -8.09
CA PRO A 656 14.07 11.84 -7.01
C PRO A 656 13.34 12.62 -5.89
N VAL A 657 13.07 11.94 -4.79
CA VAL A 657 12.34 12.49 -3.65
C VAL A 657 13.14 12.33 -2.38
N THR A 658 13.01 13.31 -1.48
CA THR A 658 13.61 13.25 -0.14
C THR A 658 12.53 13.47 0.90
N PHE A 659 12.61 12.71 1.98
CA PHE A 659 11.75 12.90 3.14
C PHE A 659 12.38 13.96 4.05
N VAL A 660 11.66 15.07 4.24
CA VAL A 660 12.16 16.25 4.95
C VAL A 660 11.28 16.53 6.15
N GLN A 661 11.92 16.78 7.29
CA GLN A 661 11.26 17.30 8.48
C GLN A 661 11.74 18.74 8.72
N SER A 662 10.87 19.72 8.48
CA SER A 662 11.16 21.15 8.63
C SER A 662 10.00 21.85 9.32
N GLY A 663 10.28 22.80 10.22
CA GLY A 663 9.23 23.49 10.99
C GLY A 663 8.36 22.51 11.81
N GLY A 664 8.89 21.34 12.14
CA GLY A 664 8.16 20.23 12.76
C GLY A 664 7.13 19.52 11.87
N LEU A 665 6.98 19.90 10.61
CA LEU A 665 6.18 19.18 9.63
C LEU A 665 7.05 18.13 8.93
N SER A 666 6.46 16.98 8.67
CA SER A 666 7.04 15.95 7.82
C SER A 666 6.39 16.00 6.45
N THR A 667 7.21 16.07 5.40
CA THR A 667 6.78 16.20 4.00
C THR A 667 7.69 15.39 3.07
N LEU A 668 7.15 14.99 1.92
CA LEU A 668 7.94 14.46 0.81
C LEU A 668 8.13 15.57 -0.21
N GLN A 669 9.38 15.88 -0.53
CA GLN A 669 9.73 16.97 -1.43
C GLN A 669 10.53 16.45 -2.62
N TRP A 670 10.26 17.03 -3.78
CA TRP A 670 11.05 16.78 -4.99
C TRP A 670 12.47 17.34 -4.84
N ALA A 671 13.48 16.50 -5.07
CA ALA A 671 14.89 16.85 -4.91
C ALA A 671 15.65 16.57 -6.23
N PRO A 672 15.90 17.57 -7.09
CA PRO A 672 16.53 17.34 -8.39
C PRO A 672 17.93 16.73 -8.25
N ARG A 673 18.25 15.78 -9.13
CA ARG A 673 19.60 15.20 -9.22
C ARG A 673 20.58 16.22 -9.75
N SER A 674 21.79 16.22 -9.19
CA SER A 674 22.89 17.02 -9.72
C SER A 674 23.30 16.55 -11.12
N ILE A 675 23.82 17.46 -11.95
CA ILE A 675 24.30 17.14 -13.30
C ILE A 675 25.33 15.99 -13.26
N VAL A 676 26.20 15.95 -12.25
CA VAL A 676 27.22 14.91 -12.10
C VAL A 676 26.59 13.53 -11.89
N GLU A 677 25.53 13.46 -11.08
CA GLU A 677 24.79 12.23 -10.82
C GLU A 677 24.03 11.76 -12.07
N SER A 678 23.36 12.68 -12.78
CA SER A 678 22.70 12.36 -14.05
C SER A 678 23.69 11.89 -15.11
N CYS A 679 24.88 12.51 -15.21
CA CYS A 679 25.95 12.07 -16.11
C CYS A 679 26.39 10.63 -15.82
N LEU A 680 26.48 10.29 -14.54
CA LEU A 680 26.88 8.96 -14.06
C LEU A 680 25.82 7.90 -14.39
N LEU A 681 24.55 8.17 -14.04
CA LEU A 681 23.43 7.29 -14.35
C LEU A 681 23.23 7.11 -15.86
N ALA A 682 23.31 8.20 -16.63
CA ALA A 682 23.27 8.14 -18.09
C ALA A 682 24.42 7.30 -18.66
N GLY A 683 25.62 7.43 -18.09
CA GLY A 683 26.80 6.63 -18.46
C GLY A 683 26.55 5.14 -18.28
N GLU A 684 26.01 4.75 -17.14
CA GLU A 684 25.70 3.35 -16.83
C GLU A 684 24.51 2.84 -17.65
N GLY A 685 23.53 3.68 -17.96
CA GLY A 685 22.45 3.36 -18.91
C GLY A 685 22.96 2.97 -20.30
N THR A 686 24.12 3.49 -20.73
CA THR A 686 24.73 3.13 -22.03
C THR A 686 25.23 1.69 -22.13
N TRP A 687 25.34 0.95 -21.02
CA TRP A 687 25.65 -0.48 -21.06
C TRP A 687 24.65 -1.26 -21.91
N LEU A 688 23.38 -0.85 -21.91
CA LEU A 688 22.33 -1.46 -22.74
C LEU A 688 22.69 -1.34 -24.23
N THR A 689 23.16 -0.17 -24.65
CA THR A 689 23.65 0.07 -26.01
C THR A 689 24.89 -0.78 -26.32
N TYR A 690 25.84 -0.92 -25.40
CA TYR A 690 27.02 -1.76 -25.61
C TYR A 690 26.66 -3.24 -25.78
N VAL A 691 25.71 -3.75 -24.99
CA VAL A 691 25.24 -5.13 -25.11
C VAL A 691 24.58 -5.37 -26.48
N LEU A 692 23.73 -4.46 -26.95
CA LEU A 692 23.10 -4.57 -28.27
C LEU A 692 24.16 -4.54 -29.39
N GLN A 693 25.11 -3.62 -29.31
CA GLN A 693 26.20 -3.53 -30.29
C GLN A 693 27.05 -4.81 -30.32
N ASP A 694 27.31 -5.43 -29.16
CA ASP A 694 28.04 -6.70 -29.10
C ASP A 694 27.22 -7.89 -29.64
N ILE A 695 25.89 -7.90 -29.44
CA ILE A 695 24.99 -8.91 -30.03
C ILE A 695 24.98 -8.82 -31.56
N PHE A 696 24.92 -7.61 -32.10
CA PHE A 696 24.89 -7.37 -33.55
C PHE A 696 26.28 -7.26 -34.19
N SER A 697 27.36 -7.37 -33.41
CA SER A 697 28.75 -7.37 -33.89
C SER A 697 28.98 -8.36 -35.06
N PRO A 698 28.46 -9.61 -35.03
CA PRO A 698 28.63 -10.55 -36.15
C PRO A 698 27.98 -10.09 -37.46
N MET A 699 26.90 -9.30 -37.41
CA MET A 699 26.19 -8.79 -38.60
C MET A 699 26.80 -7.48 -39.11
N THR A 700 27.31 -6.66 -38.20
CA THR A 700 27.94 -5.39 -38.55
C THR A 700 29.36 -5.57 -39.08
N HIS A 701 29.97 -6.74 -38.83
CA HIS A 701 31.31 -7.19 -39.24
C HIS A 701 32.50 -6.31 -38.78
N HIS A 702 32.31 -4.99 -38.60
CA HIS A 702 33.34 -4.01 -38.20
C HIS A 702 32.74 -2.83 -37.41
N ALA A 703 33.43 -2.35 -36.36
CA ALA A 703 33.00 -1.16 -35.62
C ALA A 703 33.36 0.14 -36.38
N GLY A 704 32.41 0.66 -37.16
CA GLY A 704 32.54 1.97 -37.82
C GLY A 704 32.34 3.15 -36.87
N TRP A 705 32.42 4.38 -37.40
CA TRP A 705 32.22 5.64 -36.65
C TRP A 705 30.87 5.68 -35.89
N PHE A 706 29.84 5.00 -36.42
CA PHE A 706 28.50 4.97 -35.86
C PHE A 706 28.44 4.34 -34.45
N VAL A 707 29.36 3.43 -34.11
CA VAL A 707 29.38 2.70 -32.83
C VAL A 707 29.69 3.60 -31.62
N PRO A 708 30.82 4.35 -31.59
CA PRO A 708 31.09 5.30 -30.52
C PRO A 708 30.13 6.49 -30.58
N THR A 709 29.76 6.97 -31.77
CA THR A 709 28.83 8.09 -31.92
C THR A 709 27.45 7.75 -31.34
N SER A 710 26.91 6.57 -31.59
CA SER A 710 25.60 6.21 -31.03
C SER A 710 25.61 6.17 -29.51
N SER A 711 26.71 5.72 -28.89
CA SER A 711 26.83 5.69 -27.43
C SER A 711 26.95 7.10 -26.83
N CYS A 712 27.70 8.01 -27.48
CA CYS A 712 27.76 9.41 -27.06
C CYS A 712 26.40 10.12 -27.23
N VAL A 713 25.68 9.85 -28.32
CA VAL A 713 24.34 10.42 -28.55
C VAL A 713 23.34 9.88 -27.53
N VAL A 714 23.30 8.57 -27.29
CA VAL A 714 22.44 7.97 -26.25
C VAL A 714 22.75 8.60 -24.89
N TRP A 715 24.02 8.66 -24.50
CA TRP A 715 24.44 9.29 -23.24
C TRP A 715 23.95 10.73 -23.11
N GLY A 716 24.15 11.56 -24.15
CA GLY A 716 23.72 12.95 -24.17
C GLY A 716 22.20 13.10 -24.10
N VAL A 717 21.45 12.26 -24.81
CA VAL A 717 19.97 12.28 -24.79
C VAL A 717 19.45 11.85 -23.42
N LEU A 718 19.99 10.80 -22.81
CA LEU A 718 19.61 10.38 -21.45
C LEU A 718 19.86 11.50 -20.43
N LEU A 719 21.00 12.17 -20.50
CA LEU A 719 21.36 13.30 -19.63
C LEU A 719 20.40 14.48 -19.81
N VAL A 720 20.13 14.88 -21.05
CA VAL A 720 19.23 16.01 -21.34
C VAL A 720 17.81 15.67 -20.87
N LEU A 721 17.31 14.45 -21.10
CA LEU A 721 15.98 14.06 -20.64
C LEU A 721 15.87 14.03 -19.11
N ASP A 722 16.94 13.64 -18.40
CA ASP A 722 16.97 13.70 -16.93
C ASP A 722 16.90 15.12 -16.38
N GLN A 723 17.61 16.05 -17.02
CA GLN A 723 17.73 17.44 -16.56
C GLN A 723 16.60 18.37 -17.06
N SER A 724 15.98 18.09 -18.21
CA SER A 724 15.02 19.01 -18.85
C SER A 724 13.55 18.70 -18.56
N ARG A 725 13.21 17.48 -18.13
CA ARG A 725 11.82 17.05 -17.95
C ARG A 725 11.58 16.48 -16.55
N GLY A 726 10.75 17.16 -15.75
CA GLY A 726 10.17 16.61 -14.54
C GLY A 726 9.40 15.31 -14.83
N LEU A 727 9.42 14.36 -13.91
CA LEU A 727 8.68 13.12 -14.05
C LEU A 727 7.19 13.37 -13.74
N ASP A 728 6.31 13.14 -14.72
CA ASP A 728 4.87 13.18 -14.55
C ASP A 728 4.43 11.93 -13.78
N VAL A 729 4.40 12.02 -12.45
CA VAL A 729 4.05 10.92 -11.55
C VAL A 729 3.11 11.46 -10.48
N THR A 730 1.97 10.79 -10.28
CA THR A 730 0.91 11.27 -9.39
C THR A 730 0.43 10.17 -8.45
N SER A 731 0.05 10.55 -7.24
CA SER A 731 -0.63 9.66 -6.31
C SER A 731 -2.14 9.78 -6.49
N VAL A 732 -2.84 8.66 -6.40
CA VAL A 732 -4.30 8.59 -6.61
C VAL A 732 -4.95 7.95 -5.39
N ILE A 733 -6.07 8.53 -4.95
CA ILE A 733 -6.96 7.95 -3.95
C ILE A 733 -8.24 7.50 -4.66
N HIS A 734 -8.49 6.20 -4.65
CA HIS A 734 -9.67 5.59 -5.24
C HIS A 734 -10.06 4.34 -4.43
N PRO A 735 -10.77 4.51 -3.31
CA PRO A 735 -11.13 3.40 -2.45
C PRO A 735 -12.12 2.45 -3.12
N THR A 736 -11.69 1.21 -3.31
CA THR A 736 -12.51 0.07 -3.70
C THR A 736 -12.59 -0.90 -2.54
N CYS A 737 -13.79 -1.06 -1.97
CA CYS A 737 -14.01 -1.88 -0.80
C CYS A 737 -14.92 -3.07 -1.10
N VAL A 738 -14.69 -4.16 -0.37
CA VAL A 738 -15.47 -5.39 -0.40
C VAL A 738 -15.80 -5.77 1.04
N LEU A 739 -17.05 -6.15 1.28
CA LEU A 739 -17.48 -6.62 2.59
C LEU A 739 -17.02 -8.06 2.82
N GLY A 740 -16.33 -8.29 3.93
CA GLY A 740 -16.00 -9.63 4.43
C GLY A 740 -17.17 -10.20 5.22
N GLN A 741 -17.69 -9.41 6.15
CA GLN A 741 -18.89 -9.68 6.93
C GLN A 741 -19.71 -8.41 7.04
N LEU A 742 -20.98 -8.49 6.65
CA LEU A 742 -21.90 -7.36 6.63
C LEU A 742 -22.08 -6.79 8.04
N GLY A 743 -21.83 -5.49 8.21
CA GLY A 743 -21.91 -4.82 9.51
C GLY A 743 -20.81 -5.18 10.52
N ALA A 744 -19.73 -5.87 10.11
CA ALA A 744 -18.64 -6.24 11.04
C ALA A 744 -17.22 -6.21 10.46
N GLN A 745 -17.00 -6.50 9.17
CA GLN A 745 -15.65 -6.54 8.59
C GLN A 745 -15.66 -6.05 7.14
N ILE A 746 -14.78 -5.09 6.83
CA ILE A 746 -14.56 -4.56 5.47
C ILE A 746 -13.09 -4.66 5.07
N THR A 747 -12.85 -4.89 3.77
CA THR A 747 -11.52 -4.88 3.16
C THR A 747 -11.49 -3.88 2.02
N CYS A 748 -10.49 -3.00 1.96
CA CYS A 748 -10.36 -1.93 0.98
C CYS A 748 -8.97 -1.90 0.33
N ASP A 749 -8.94 -1.54 -0.94
CA ASP A 749 -7.77 -1.03 -1.64
C ASP A 749 -8.02 0.45 -1.95
N SER A 750 -7.26 1.32 -1.28
CA SER A 750 -7.54 2.76 -1.19
C SER A 750 -6.87 3.59 -2.26
N GLY A 751 -5.87 3.07 -2.96
CA GLY A 751 -5.21 3.83 -4.03
C GLY A 751 -3.78 3.43 -4.33
N VAL A 752 -3.15 4.23 -5.19
CA VAL A 752 -1.84 3.94 -5.76
C VAL A 752 -0.92 5.14 -5.61
N VAL A 753 0.28 4.91 -5.08
CA VAL A 753 1.41 5.85 -5.11
C VAL A 753 2.30 5.45 -6.27
N GLU A 754 2.27 6.23 -7.35
CA GLU A 754 3.28 6.09 -8.39
C GLU A 754 4.57 6.75 -7.91
N ILE A 755 5.71 6.07 -8.03
CA ILE A 755 7.05 6.63 -7.76
C ILE A 755 7.92 6.69 -9.01
N GLY A 756 7.52 5.97 -10.08
CA GLY A 756 8.26 5.96 -11.34
C GLY A 756 7.34 5.85 -12.55
N SER A 757 7.81 6.35 -13.69
CA SER A 757 7.05 6.39 -14.94
C SER A 757 7.44 5.25 -15.87
N SER A 758 6.51 4.32 -16.11
CA SER A 758 6.69 3.24 -17.10
C SER A 758 6.81 3.76 -18.53
N ALA A 759 6.16 4.88 -18.84
CA ALA A 759 6.28 5.55 -20.13
C ALA A 759 7.69 6.09 -20.35
N ARG A 760 8.28 6.74 -19.34
CA ARG A 760 9.66 7.22 -19.38
C ARG A 760 10.64 6.06 -19.49
N PHE A 761 10.45 5.00 -18.71
CA PHE A 761 11.32 3.82 -18.78
C PHE A 761 11.33 3.19 -20.19
N LYS A 762 10.15 2.95 -20.78
CA LYS A 762 10.03 2.44 -22.15
C LYS A 762 10.68 3.37 -23.18
N LEU A 763 10.54 4.69 -23.02
CA LEU A 763 11.18 5.68 -23.87
C LEU A 763 12.72 5.59 -23.78
N LEU A 764 13.28 5.58 -22.57
CA LEU A 764 14.74 5.51 -22.38
C LEU A 764 15.30 4.19 -22.93
N TRP A 765 14.62 3.07 -22.69
CA TRP A 765 14.97 1.78 -23.27
C TRP A 765 14.93 1.80 -24.81
N ALA A 766 13.88 2.39 -25.39
CA ALA A 766 13.74 2.53 -26.84
C ALA A 766 14.86 3.40 -27.43
N ILE A 767 15.26 4.49 -26.76
CA ILE A 767 16.39 5.33 -27.18
C ILE A 767 17.69 4.51 -27.22
N CYS A 768 17.97 3.73 -26.18
CA CYS A 768 19.15 2.87 -26.11
C CYS A 768 19.21 1.81 -27.22
N ALA A 769 18.05 1.40 -27.77
CA ALA A 769 17.94 0.40 -28.84
C ALA A 769 17.87 1.00 -30.25
N VAL A 770 17.09 2.06 -30.45
CA VAL A 770 16.80 2.63 -31.78
C VAL A 770 17.94 3.52 -32.29
N VAL A 771 18.59 4.29 -31.42
CA VAL A 771 19.69 5.20 -31.84
C VAL A 771 20.87 4.43 -32.46
N PRO A 772 21.35 3.30 -31.90
CA PRO A 772 22.39 2.50 -32.53
C PRO A 772 21.97 1.90 -33.88
N VAL A 773 20.73 1.42 -33.99
CA VAL A 773 20.20 0.82 -35.22
C VAL A 773 20.07 1.85 -36.33
N THR A 774 19.54 3.03 -36.02
CA THR A 774 19.37 4.12 -36.99
C THR A 774 20.72 4.63 -37.52
N LEU A 775 21.71 4.84 -36.64
CA LEU A 775 23.05 5.26 -37.06
C LEU A 775 23.77 4.17 -37.86
N TRP A 776 23.56 2.90 -37.53
CA TRP A 776 24.04 1.79 -38.36
C TRP A 776 23.39 1.77 -39.75
N LEU A 777 22.07 1.94 -39.85
CA LEU A 777 21.36 2.04 -41.13
C LEU A 777 21.85 3.22 -41.96
N VAL A 778 22.10 4.38 -41.35
CA VAL A 778 22.67 5.56 -42.02
C VAL A 778 24.06 5.25 -42.55
N ALA A 779 24.93 4.66 -41.73
CA ALA A 779 26.25 4.26 -42.18
C ALA A 779 26.18 3.26 -43.35
N TRP A 780 25.24 2.31 -43.32
CA TRP A 780 24.96 1.33 -44.37
C TRP A 780 24.51 2.00 -45.68
N LEU A 781 23.52 2.89 -45.61
CA LEU A 781 23.01 3.63 -46.77
C LEU A 781 24.07 4.54 -47.39
N LEU A 782 24.87 5.22 -46.57
CA LEU A 782 25.93 6.13 -47.03
C LEU A 782 27.19 5.41 -47.51
N ARG A 783 27.26 4.07 -47.39
CA ARG A 783 28.44 3.24 -47.71
C ARG A 783 29.74 3.75 -47.10
N THR A 784 29.67 4.48 -45.98
CA THR A 784 30.85 5.01 -45.27
C THR A 784 31.58 3.92 -44.46
N TRP A 785 31.45 2.67 -44.88
CA TRP A 785 32.04 1.50 -44.24
C TRP A 785 33.49 1.44 -44.67
N LYS A 786 34.40 1.78 -43.76
CA LYS A 786 35.81 1.48 -43.96
C LYS A 786 36.02 -0.01 -43.68
N HIS A 787 36.62 -0.72 -44.63
CA HIS A 787 37.14 -2.07 -44.38
C HIS A 787 38.32 -1.96 -43.43
N THR A 788 38.15 -2.40 -42.19
CA THR A 788 39.26 -2.68 -41.28
C THR A 788 39.62 -4.15 -41.40
N THR A 789 40.90 -4.47 -41.58
CA THR A 789 41.36 -5.85 -41.70
C THR A 789 41.12 -6.60 -40.37
N PRO A 790 40.51 -7.81 -40.40
CA PRO A 790 40.23 -8.56 -39.18
C PRO A 790 41.53 -9.05 -38.53
N ILE A 791 41.59 -9.01 -37.19
CA ILE A 791 42.70 -9.58 -36.42
C ILE A 791 42.61 -11.12 -36.50
N VAL A 792 43.39 -11.73 -37.38
CA VAL A 792 43.49 -13.19 -37.51
C VAL A 792 44.74 -13.68 -36.76
N PHE A 793 44.56 -14.54 -35.76
CA PHE A 793 45.68 -15.22 -35.11
C PHE A 793 46.13 -16.41 -35.98
N CYS A 794 47.39 -16.42 -36.40
CA CYS A 794 47.91 -17.44 -37.30
C CYS A 794 48.02 -18.81 -36.60
N GLY A 795 47.32 -19.82 -37.15
CA GLY A 795 47.21 -21.17 -36.61
C GLY A 795 45.76 -21.52 -36.20
N ASN A 796 45.33 -22.76 -36.42
CA ASN A 796 43.96 -23.31 -36.26
C ASN A 796 43.29 -23.18 -34.86
N GLN A 797 43.51 -22.12 -34.08
CA GLN A 797 42.88 -21.91 -32.77
C GLN A 797 42.46 -20.43 -32.61
N VAL A 798 41.16 -20.16 -32.76
CA VAL A 798 40.53 -18.85 -32.56
C VAL A 798 40.61 -18.48 -31.07
N LEU A 799 41.55 -17.60 -30.72
CA LEU A 799 41.81 -17.14 -29.34
C LEU A 799 41.34 -15.70 -29.09
N ALA A 800 40.97 -14.96 -30.14
CA ALA A 800 40.44 -13.61 -30.06
C ALA A 800 38.93 -13.63 -29.73
N PRO A 801 38.47 -12.90 -28.70
CA PRO A 801 37.05 -12.62 -28.52
C PRO A 801 36.49 -11.79 -29.68
N ALA A 802 35.24 -12.03 -30.07
CA ALA A 802 34.58 -11.27 -31.13
C ALA A 802 34.58 -9.75 -30.87
N ALA A 803 34.40 -9.34 -29.60
CA ALA A 803 34.48 -7.94 -29.19
C ALA A 803 35.88 -7.32 -29.43
N ALA A 804 36.96 -8.10 -29.26
CA ALA A 804 38.32 -7.63 -29.49
C ALA A 804 38.57 -7.43 -30.99
N THR A 805 38.10 -8.36 -31.83
CA THR A 805 38.23 -8.26 -33.29
C THR A 805 37.39 -7.12 -33.90
N SER A 806 36.32 -6.70 -33.23
CA SER A 806 35.46 -5.61 -33.72
C SER A 806 35.93 -4.22 -33.28
N TYR A 807 36.47 -4.07 -32.06
CA TYR A 807 36.71 -2.76 -31.45
C TYR A 807 38.19 -2.35 -31.35
N LEU A 808 39.14 -3.30 -31.36
CA LEU A 808 40.56 -2.99 -31.30
C LEU A 808 41.14 -2.87 -32.71
N HIS A 809 41.97 -1.85 -32.92
CA HIS A 809 42.70 -1.67 -34.18
C HIS A 809 44.15 -2.12 -34.00
N VAL A 810 44.61 -3.02 -34.86
CA VAL A 810 46.00 -3.51 -34.89
C VAL A 810 46.46 -3.38 -36.33
N ASP A 811 47.53 -2.62 -36.56
CA ASP A 811 48.09 -2.43 -37.90
C ASP A 811 48.70 -3.73 -38.44
N ASP A 812 48.73 -3.89 -39.77
CA ASP A 812 49.24 -5.08 -40.43
C ASP A 812 50.69 -5.40 -39.99
N GLY A 813 50.88 -6.56 -39.34
CA GLY A 813 52.18 -7.03 -38.85
C GLY A 813 52.53 -6.63 -37.41
N GLU A 814 51.69 -5.86 -36.74
CA GLU A 814 51.87 -5.52 -35.32
C GLU A 814 51.29 -6.59 -34.37
N LYS A 815 51.95 -6.76 -33.22
CA LYS A 815 51.52 -7.72 -32.18
C LYS A 815 50.49 -7.06 -31.28
N LEU A 816 49.45 -7.80 -30.90
CA LEU A 816 48.55 -7.37 -29.82
C LEU A 816 49.37 -7.11 -28.56
N GLU A 817 49.36 -5.86 -28.12
CA GLU A 817 50.21 -5.43 -27.02
C GLU A 817 49.82 -6.13 -25.71
N PRO A 818 50.77 -6.34 -24.77
CA PRO A 818 50.50 -7.04 -23.51
C PRO A 818 49.36 -6.42 -22.68
N VAL A 819 49.18 -5.10 -22.77
CA VAL A 819 48.12 -4.35 -22.07
C VAL A 819 46.74 -4.60 -22.70
N ALA A 820 46.62 -4.48 -24.02
CA ALA A 820 45.38 -4.78 -24.75
C ALA A 820 45.00 -6.28 -24.66
N SER A 821 45.99 -7.16 -24.52
CA SER A 821 45.78 -8.59 -24.31
C SER A 821 45.05 -8.92 -23.00
N VAL A 822 45.29 -8.15 -21.92
CA VAL A 822 44.57 -8.32 -20.65
C VAL A 822 43.08 -8.02 -20.82
N MET A 823 42.72 -6.96 -21.56
CA MET A 823 41.31 -6.67 -21.91
C MET A 823 40.68 -7.85 -22.67
N CYS A 824 41.47 -8.50 -23.52
CA CYS A 824 41.09 -9.68 -24.28
C CYS A 824 41.17 -10.99 -23.46
N GLY A 825 41.35 -10.97 -22.13
CA GLY A 825 41.41 -12.17 -21.29
C GLY A 825 42.67 -13.04 -21.49
N LEU A 826 43.72 -12.50 -22.10
CA LEU A 826 44.99 -13.19 -22.34
C LEU A 826 46.06 -12.62 -21.40
N LEU A 827 46.44 -13.40 -20.38
CA LEU A 827 47.44 -13.02 -19.39
C LEU A 827 48.82 -13.52 -19.80
N HIS A 828 49.81 -12.62 -19.86
CA HIS A 828 51.20 -12.98 -20.17
C HIS A 828 51.94 -13.35 -18.89
N LEU A 829 52.22 -14.64 -18.73
CA LEU A 829 52.95 -15.17 -17.58
C LEU A 829 54.46 -15.25 -17.89
N PRO A 830 55.32 -15.31 -16.84
CA PRO A 830 56.74 -15.60 -17.01
C PRO A 830 56.98 -16.91 -17.79
N HIS A 831 58.14 -17.03 -18.45
CA HIS A 831 58.56 -18.20 -19.24
C HIS A 831 57.80 -18.42 -20.56
N ASP A 832 57.42 -17.36 -21.27
CA ASP A 832 56.79 -17.43 -22.59
C ASP A 832 55.47 -18.23 -22.59
N ILE A 833 54.65 -18.02 -21.56
CA ILE A 833 53.32 -18.63 -21.43
C ILE A 833 52.24 -17.54 -21.54
N ALA A 834 51.27 -17.72 -22.42
CA ALA A 834 50.02 -16.96 -22.45
C ALA A 834 48.90 -17.81 -21.85
N PHE A 835 48.20 -17.29 -20.85
CA PHE A 835 47.06 -17.96 -20.23
C PHE A 835 45.76 -17.31 -20.70
N ASP A 836 44.89 -18.08 -21.34
CA ASP A 836 43.55 -17.65 -21.69
C ASP A 836 42.61 -17.98 -20.53
N ILE A 837 42.13 -16.94 -19.86
CA ILE A 837 41.22 -17.08 -18.72
C ILE A 837 39.84 -17.61 -19.12
N LYS A 838 39.38 -17.33 -20.34
CA LYS A 838 38.06 -17.78 -20.81
C LYS A 838 38.05 -19.27 -21.11
N LEU A 839 39.10 -19.74 -21.77
CA LEU A 839 39.24 -21.16 -22.13
C LEU A 839 39.90 -21.98 -21.02
N TRP A 840 40.40 -21.34 -19.96
CA TRP A 840 41.19 -21.92 -18.88
C TRP A 840 42.38 -22.76 -19.41
N ARG A 841 43.08 -22.24 -20.43
CA ARG A 841 44.14 -22.94 -21.17
C ARG A 841 45.45 -22.16 -21.20
N LYS A 842 46.57 -22.89 -21.14
CA LYS A 842 47.93 -22.34 -21.27
C LYS A 842 48.46 -22.56 -22.70
N PHE A 843 49.05 -21.53 -23.28
CA PHE A 843 49.65 -21.54 -24.60
C PHE A 843 51.11 -21.08 -24.53
N ARG A 844 51.97 -21.64 -25.39
CA ARG A 844 53.39 -21.25 -25.47
C ARG A 844 53.55 -20.10 -26.47
N ARG A 845 54.20 -19.01 -26.06
CA ARG A 845 54.36 -17.77 -26.82
C ARG A 845 55.11 -17.95 -28.13
N THR A 846 55.96 -18.97 -28.25
CA THR A 846 56.67 -19.32 -29.50
C THR A 846 55.75 -19.82 -30.62
N LYS A 847 54.50 -20.19 -30.33
CA LYS A 847 53.45 -20.42 -31.34
C LYS A 847 52.63 -19.17 -31.68
N PHE A 848 52.88 -18.06 -30.98
CA PHE A 848 52.16 -16.78 -31.06
C PHE A 848 53.05 -15.66 -31.63
N THR A 849 54.28 -15.96 -32.08
CA THR A 849 55.29 -14.94 -32.40
C THR A 849 55.04 -14.14 -33.69
N SER A 850 54.04 -14.47 -34.50
CA SER A 850 53.63 -13.68 -35.67
C SER A 850 52.11 -13.69 -35.83
N ILE A 851 51.48 -12.57 -35.49
CA ILE A 851 50.17 -12.23 -36.01
C ILE A 851 50.46 -11.60 -37.38
N MET A 852 50.33 -12.37 -38.46
CA MET A 852 50.25 -11.79 -39.80
C MET A 852 48.78 -11.68 -40.13
N VAL A 853 48.31 -10.45 -40.40
CA VAL A 853 47.07 -10.26 -41.14
C VAL A 853 47.34 -10.81 -42.54
N GLU A 854 46.70 -11.90 -42.90
CA GLU A 854 46.79 -12.40 -44.27
C GLU A 854 46.00 -11.43 -45.15
N ASN A 855 46.69 -10.50 -45.82
CA ASN A 855 46.17 -9.99 -47.08
C ASN A 855 45.96 -11.21 -47.97
N PRO A 856 44.80 -11.36 -48.64
CA PRO A 856 44.64 -12.48 -49.57
C PRO A 856 45.82 -12.38 -50.54
N PRO A 857 46.71 -13.38 -50.61
CA PRO A 857 47.70 -13.37 -51.66
C PRO A 857 46.89 -13.42 -52.96
N LEU A 858 47.24 -12.57 -53.91
CA LEU A 858 47.16 -12.97 -55.32
C LEU A 858 47.96 -14.27 -55.44
N LEU A 859 47.34 -15.40 -55.11
CA LEU A 859 47.93 -16.72 -55.25
C LEU A 859 48.15 -16.93 -56.75
N PRO A 860 49.38 -17.14 -57.23
CA PRO A 860 49.54 -17.93 -58.44
C PRO A 860 48.89 -19.27 -58.13
N SER A 861 47.96 -19.70 -58.98
CA SER A 861 47.26 -20.98 -58.91
C SER A 861 48.19 -22.13 -58.54
N VAL A 862 48.23 -22.50 -57.25
CA VAL A 862 48.73 -23.80 -56.83
C VAL A 862 47.57 -24.76 -57.01
N PRO A 863 47.64 -25.74 -57.94
CA PRO A 863 46.56 -26.69 -58.10
C PRO A 863 46.39 -27.44 -56.78
N TYR A 864 45.19 -27.37 -56.23
CA TYR A 864 44.73 -28.24 -55.15
C TYR A 864 45.08 -29.68 -55.52
N LYS A 865 46.15 -30.24 -54.96
CA LYS A 865 46.26 -31.68 -54.84
C LYS A 865 45.22 -32.07 -53.81
N ALA A 866 44.08 -32.53 -54.32
CA ALA A 866 43.08 -33.25 -53.53
C ALA A 866 43.81 -34.34 -52.74
N VAL A 867 43.96 -34.11 -51.43
CA VAL A 867 44.29 -35.19 -50.50
C VAL A 867 43.09 -36.14 -50.58
N PRO A 868 43.29 -37.43 -50.88
CA PRO A 868 42.18 -38.37 -50.94
C PRO A 868 41.50 -38.37 -49.57
N VAL A 869 40.20 -38.06 -49.57
CA VAL A 869 39.32 -38.13 -48.40
C VAL A 869 39.22 -39.59 -48.00
N SER A 870 40.15 -40.05 -47.15
CA SER A 870 40.09 -41.37 -46.51
C SER A 870 39.55 -41.17 -45.11
N ASN A 871 38.36 -41.73 -44.83
CA ASN A 871 37.69 -41.96 -43.52
C ASN A 871 37.67 -40.86 -42.43
N ALA A 872 38.28 -39.70 -42.64
CA ALA A 872 38.43 -38.62 -41.67
C ALA A 872 37.21 -37.70 -41.64
N THR A 873 36.45 -37.58 -42.75
CA THR A 873 35.20 -36.81 -42.82
C THR A 873 34.09 -37.42 -41.99
N SER A 874 33.97 -38.76 -41.96
CA SER A 874 33.03 -39.46 -41.06
C SER A 874 33.37 -39.24 -39.58
N ARG A 875 34.65 -39.27 -39.22
CA ARG A 875 35.11 -38.99 -37.85
C ARG A 875 34.89 -37.54 -37.45
N LEU A 876 35.19 -36.58 -38.32
CA LEU A 876 34.94 -35.16 -38.08
C LEU A 876 33.44 -34.85 -37.98
N PHE A 877 32.61 -35.43 -38.85
CA PHE A 877 31.16 -35.34 -38.76
C PHE A 877 30.63 -35.99 -37.47
N GLY A 878 31.16 -37.15 -37.09
CA GLY A 878 30.87 -37.81 -35.82
C GLY A 878 31.24 -36.96 -34.61
N PHE A 879 32.41 -36.30 -34.60
CA PHE A 879 32.80 -35.36 -33.55
C PHE A 879 31.94 -34.10 -33.53
N ALA A 880 31.53 -33.58 -34.68
CA ALA A 880 30.61 -32.45 -34.77
C ALA A 880 29.21 -32.80 -34.24
N CYS A 881 28.67 -33.97 -34.61
CA CYS A 881 27.43 -34.50 -34.07
C CYS A 881 27.54 -34.73 -32.55
N LEU A 882 28.64 -35.31 -32.07
CA LEU A 882 28.86 -35.54 -30.64
C LEU A 882 29.00 -34.23 -29.87
N GLY A 883 29.63 -33.21 -30.46
CA GLY A 883 29.67 -31.85 -29.94
C GLY A 883 28.29 -31.19 -29.90
N LEU A 884 27.46 -31.40 -30.92
CA LEU A 884 26.07 -30.91 -30.95
C LEU A 884 25.21 -31.62 -29.90
N VAL A 885 25.33 -32.94 -29.77
CA VAL A 885 24.67 -33.72 -28.71
C VAL A 885 25.13 -33.27 -27.33
N TYR A 886 26.42 -32.98 -27.14
CA TYR A 886 26.92 -32.40 -25.90
C TYR A 886 26.30 -31.02 -25.62
N MET A 887 26.26 -30.12 -26.60
CA MET A 887 25.62 -28.81 -26.44
C MET A 887 24.13 -28.95 -26.08
N VAL A 888 23.37 -29.77 -26.80
CA VAL A 888 21.97 -30.07 -26.49
C VAL A 888 21.84 -30.67 -25.09
N GLY A 889 22.71 -31.63 -24.73
CA GLY A 889 22.76 -32.25 -23.41
C GLY A 889 23.02 -31.24 -22.30
N THR A 890 23.92 -30.27 -22.50
CA THR A 890 24.18 -29.20 -21.52
C THR A 890 22.98 -28.26 -21.38
N VAL A 891 22.31 -27.90 -22.47
CA VAL A 891 21.09 -27.07 -22.43
C VAL A 891 19.96 -27.81 -21.72
N VAL A 892 19.75 -29.09 -22.04
CA VAL A 892 18.77 -29.95 -21.38
C VAL A 892 19.11 -30.10 -19.90
N ALA A 893 20.36 -30.34 -19.53
CA ALA A 893 20.77 -30.43 -18.13
C ALA A 893 20.50 -29.14 -17.35
N SER A 894 20.81 -27.98 -17.94
CA SER A 894 20.48 -26.67 -17.34
C SER A 894 18.98 -26.44 -17.21
N TYR A 895 18.19 -26.82 -18.22
CA TYR A 895 16.72 -26.72 -18.15
C TYR A 895 16.13 -27.67 -17.10
N THR A 896 16.57 -28.93 -17.09
CA THR A 896 16.15 -29.93 -16.10
C THR A 896 16.54 -29.51 -14.69
N TYR A 897 17.70 -28.88 -14.50
CA TYR A 897 18.08 -28.29 -13.22
C TYR A 897 17.03 -27.27 -12.76
N LEU A 898 16.63 -26.33 -13.62
CA LEU A 898 15.60 -25.34 -13.30
C LEU A 898 14.26 -26.00 -12.92
N VAL A 899 13.83 -27.00 -13.68
CA VAL A 899 12.59 -27.75 -13.41
C VAL A 899 12.65 -28.48 -12.07
N VAL A 900 13.75 -29.17 -11.78
CA VAL A 900 13.93 -29.92 -10.52
C VAL A 900 13.99 -28.97 -9.31
N THR A 901 14.61 -27.80 -9.47
CA THR A 901 14.69 -26.82 -8.39
C THR A 901 13.43 -25.97 -8.24
N GLN A 902 12.52 -25.99 -9.22
CA GLN A 902 11.35 -25.10 -9.24
C GLN A 902 10.47 -25.25 -8.00
N SER A 903 10.13 -26.49 -7.59
CA SER A 903 9.27 -26.74 -6.44
C SER A 903 9.92 -26.29 -5.13
N THR A 904 11.22 -26.53 -4.99
CA THR A 904 12.00 -26.17 -3.80
C THR A 904 12.22 -24.66 -3.71
N MET A 905 12.48 -23.98 -4.84
CA MET A 905 12.75 -22.53 -4.89
C MET A 905 11.46 -21.67 -4.96
N THR A 906 10.28 -22.26 -4.75
CA THR A 906 9.02 -21.49 -4.67
C THR A 906 8.91 -20.61 -3.42
N ASN A 907 9.73 -20.87 -2.39
CA ASN A 907 9.72 -20.17 -1.12
C ASN A 907 11.13 -20.02 -0.55
N ASP A 908 11.30 -19.02 0.32
CA ASP A 908 12.61 -18.69 0.90
C ASP A 908 13.12 -19.72 1.93
N VAL A 909 12.27 -20.65 2.37
CA VAL A 909 12.66 -21.74 3.29
C VAL A 909 13.14 -22.99 2.54
N TRP A 910 13.13 -22.98 1.21
CA TRP A 910 13.58 -24.08 0.35
C TRP A 910 12.83 -25.39 0.64
N TRP A 911 11.55 -25.28 0.98
CA TRP A 911 10.69 -26.41 1.31
C TRP A 911 9.75 -26.70 0.14
N ALA A 912 9.96 -27.81 -0.55
CA ALA A 912 9.11 -28.20 -1.68
C ALA A 912 7.62 -28.26 -1.29
N SER A 913 6.77 -27.62 -2.10
CA SER A 913 5.30 -27.60 -1.94
C SER A 913 4.78 -26.88 -0.68
N PHE A 914 5.61 -26.09 -0.01
CA PHE A 914 5.16 -25.28 1.13
C PHE A 914 4.07 -24.30 0.70
N ASN A 915 2.91 -24.36 1.35
CA ASN A 915 1.77 -23.48 1.07
C ASN A 915 1.33 -22.72 2.33
N ALA A 916 0.81 -21.51 2.13
CA ALA A 916 0.36 -20.67 3.24
C ALA A 916 -0.92 -21.23 3.90
N THR A 917 -1.84 -21.80 3.11
CA THR A 917 -3.15 -22.28 3.58
C THR A 917 -3.07 -23.57 4.38
N GLY A 918 -2.18 -24.50 4.01
CA GLY A 918 -1.98 -25.78 4.69
C GLY A 918 -0.81 -25.74 5.66
N HIS A 919 0.41 -25.78 5.13
CA HIS A 919 1.65 -25.94 5.90
C HIS A 919 1.86 -24.80 6.91
N GLN A 920 1.74 -23.54 6.47
CA GLN A 920 1.96 -22.40 7.36
C GLN A 920 0.88 -22.31 8.43
N THR A 921 -0.40 -22.47 8.07
CA THR A 921 -1.51 -22.49 9.05
C THR A 921 -1.33 -23.62 10.06
N PHE A 922 -1.01 -24.83 9.60
CA PHE A 922 -0.75 -25.98 10.48
C PHE A 922 0.39 -25.69 11.45
N LEU A 923 1.53 -25.21 10.96
CA LEU A 923 2.68 -24.85 11.81
C LEU A 923 2.31 -23.76 12.81
N THR A 924 1.59 -22.74 12.38
CA THR A 924 1.20 -21.61 13.24
C THR A 924 0.25 -22.05 14.35
N ASN A 925 -0.77 -22.84 14.00
CA ASN A 925 -1.72 -23.39 14.96
C ASN A 925 -1.05 -24.40 15.89
N TRP A 926 -0.16 -25.24 15.37
CA TRP A 926 0.63 -26.17 16.17
C TRP A 926 1.49 -25.42 17.19
N PHE A 927 2.27 -24.43 16.78
CA PHE A 927 3.08 -23.62 17.70
C PHE A 927 2.21 -22.88 18.71
N SER A 928 1.09 -22.30 18.28
CA SER A 928 0.16 -21.58 19.17
C SER A 928 -0.44 -22.52 20.22
N ASN A 929 -0.85 -23.72 19.83
CA ASN A 929 -1.35 -24.74 20.75
C ASN A 929 -0.27 -25.21 21.73
N GLN A 930 0.96 -25.43 21.25
CA GLN A 930 2.05 -25.86 22.11
C GLN A 930 2.47 -24.77 23.10
N LEU A 931 2.47 -23.49 22.69
CA LEU A 931 2.73 -22.35 23.56
C LEU A 931 1.70 -22.21 24.70
N LEU A 932 0.47 -22.69 24.49
CA LEU A 932 -0.55 -22.75 25.55
C LEU A 932 -0.29 -23.89 26.55
N LEU A 933 0.35 -24.98 26.11
CA LEU A 933 0.50 -26.21 26.89
C LEU A 933 1.85 -26.32 27.59
N SER A 934 2.92 -25.77 27.02
CA SER A 934 4.27 -25.86 27.56
C SER A 934 5.11 -24.61 27.28
N PRO A 935 5.92 -24.14 28.25
CA PRO A 935 6.84 -23.04 28.04
C PRO A 935 8.06 -23.39 27.17
N ALA A 936 8.35 -24.69 26.97
CA ALA A 936 9.43 -25.18 26.12
C ALA A 936 9.16 -26.60 25.62
N LEU A 937 9.69 -26.92 24.43
CA LEU A 937 9.63 -28.25 23.81
C LEU A 937 11.04 -28.71 23.48
N ASP A 938 11.29 -30.01 23.63
CA ASP A 938 12.50 -30.63 23.11
C ASP A 938 12.48 -30.69 21.57
N ALA A 939 13.64 -30.90 20.96
CA ALA A 939 13.75 -31.07 19.51
C ALA A 939 12.87 -32.24 19.05
N THR A 940 11.80 -31.92 18.33
CA THR A 940 10.69 -32.84 18.02
C THR A 940 10.43 -32.91 16.52
N HIS A 941 9.97 -34.08 16.08
CA HIS A 941 9.59 -34.36 14.70
C HIS A 941 8.09 -34.05 14.53
N ILE A 942 7.78 -32.91 13.92
CA ILE A 942 6.41 -32.42 13.76
C ILE A 942 5.54 -33.28 12.84
N ASP A 943 6.16 -34.16 12.04
CA ASP A 943 5.52 -35.12 11.15
C ASP A 943 5.00 -36.37 11.87
N GLN A 944 5.19 -36.46 13.18
CA GLN A 944 4.64 -37.55 14.00
C GLN A 944 3.13 -37.40 14.21
N LEU A 945 2.41 -38.52 14.17
CA LEU A 945 0.95 -38.58 14.26
C LEU A 945 0.38 -37.90 15.53
N GLN A 946 1.13 -37.91 16.64
CA GLN A 946 0.74 -37.29 17.91
C GLN A 946 0.62 -35.76 17.85
N TYR A 947 1.23 -35.14 16.83
CA TYR A 947 1.20 -33.71 16.58
C TYR A 947 0.21 -33.32 15.48
N GLY A 948 -0.55 -34.28 14.95
CA GLY A 948 -1.63 -34.02 14.02
C GLY A 948 -2.76 -33.24 14.68
N ASP A 949 -3.30 -32.25 13.97
CA ASP A 949 -4.47 -31.50 14.41
C ASP A 949 -5.74 -32.13 13.83
N VAL A 950 -6.64 -32.53 14.72
CA VAL A 950 -7.92 -33.18 14.41
C VAL A 950 -9.10 -32.21 14.40
N VAL A 951 -8.89 -30.96 14.81
CA VAL A 951 -9.93 -29.93 14.95
C VAL A 951 -10.08 -29.13 13.67
N ASN A 952 -8.96 -28.85 13.00
CA ASN A 952 -8.94 -28.04 11.78
C ASN A 952 -8.59 -28.88 10.56
N THR A 953 -9.20 -28.54 9.43
CA THR A 953 -8.81 -29.09 8.12
C THR A 953 -7.79 -28.15 7.48
N TYR A 954 -6.60 -28.68 7.20
CA TYR A 954 -5.52 -27.98 6.51
C TYR A 954 -5.48 -28.54 5.08
N ASP A 955 -5.45 -27.66 4.07
CA ASP A 955 -5.72 -27.97 2.65
C ASP A 955 -7.19 -28.25 2.29
N SER A 956 -8.08 -27.29 2.58
CA SER A 956 -9.38 -27.19 1.90
C SER A 956 -9.26 -26.33 0.63
N ASN A 957 -8.60 -26.87 -0.40
CA ASN A 957 -8.81 -26.44 -1.78
C ASN A 957 -9.30 -27.61 -2.61
#